data_AF-A0A511QY33-F1
#
_entry.id   AF-A0A511QY33-F1
#
_cell.length_a   1.000
_cell.length_b   1.000
_cell.length_c   1.000
_cell.angle_alpha   90.00
_cell.angle_beta   90.00
_cell.angle_gamma   90.00
#
_symmetry.space_group_name_H-M   'P 1'
#
loop_
_entity.id
_entity.type
_entity.pdbx_description
1 polymer ?
#
loop_
_entity_poly.entity_id
_entity_poly.type
_entity_poly.pdbx_seq_one_letter_code
_entity_poly.pdbx_strand_id
1 'polypeptide(L)'
;MRYPAKIAALALLLAACGGGPPSRIEPKIDPDTRVLNSQSRASLSGFTLHNAPACLDYTNQNRPLCQATLTFSADNPQLQALEVGQVLVSEPTPAAPYGLLQKVKGISRAGNTVTVQTEEADLGEALEQGEADFQKTLTPSDLQSAQALAQSVRFAGGLTAYSAQSGVRPMATLDFSFDEVLYDQDNNPSTTNDQVRVSGKVFFDVQNGFSTGVSWKKVFGVPTYPNGIYFKAAYGIKQSAEVKVSSGLGYSINKEKELASFNFSPITVFVGPLPLVFVPSLKMVVNASGQVSAGLSFGATQSLNAQACLEYTNGFNNCSSFGESFSASLSGANIGALARGSLLGKADVLLYGIVGPYAKLGGYLEMDVVVPRNPVWRLSAGVEAYLGLHLGIDLGVTEFRLDYDQKVYDKNLGTIAQATPQPPSVTLSQAGLGSPQLLKPYSLCATAYDPQDGPKAVSLSSSVEGSLGSIAANANPPCLVYTFTTEGPRTITASASNSAGLNSSATLSLNVQDPPPSVQILNPKPGQGFYAGQTVLLQGSWLDPSLSTQNCANAVWKSSVAADTLPANACGNPTITLASSTTSRTLTLEVSNARGKKGSATVNVNVSPAPANYPPSALITQPAGVNPEIGYTQIALKGWVQDNENQMLTYTWKIQRLDGSGNPISGTQQNVPGGSGSISFTSGGTDLPTVMIANLTSLYPGATCGFHFRLTLEVTDGNAGPPARPTVATQDFRLPPCIN
;
A
#
# COMPACT_ATOMS: atom_id res chain seq x y z
N MET A 1 -36.59 -16.74 -5.30
CA MET A 1 -37.30 -15.58 -4.72
C MET A 1 -38.69 -16.03 -4.33
N ARG A 2 -38.99 -16.02 -3.02
CA ARG A 2 -40.35 -16.27 -2.48
C ARG A 2 -40.97 -14.90 -2.23
N TYR A 3 -42.04 -14.59 -2.96
CA TYR A 3 -42.87 -13.40 -2.74
C TYR A 3 -43.61 -13.53 -1.40
N PRO A 4 -43.72 -12.47 -0.57
CA PRO A 4 -44.77 -12.41 0.42
C PRO A 4 -46.08 -12.07 -0.31
N ALA A 5 -47.00 -13.02 -0.27
CA ALA A 5 -48.36 -12.90 -0.77
C ALA A 5 -49.11 -11.82 0.02
N LYS A 6 -49.60 -10.77 -0.65
CA LYS A 6 -50.76 -9.95 -0.25
C LYS A 6 -51.16 -8.89 -1.31
N ILE A 7 -51.32 -9.29 -2.58
CA ILE A 7 -52.21 -8.59 -3.52
C ILE A 7 -52.85 -9.67 -4.41
N ALA A 8 -53.93 -10.27 -3.92
CA ALA A 8 -54.72 -11.24 -4.66
C ALA A 8 -56.18 -11.06 -4.25
N ALA A 9 -56.81 -10.00 -4.78
CA ALA A 9 -58.26 -9.82 -4.73
C ALA A 9 -58.70 -8.75 -5.74
N LEU A 10 -58.43 -8.96 -7.04
CA LEU A 10 -59.23 -8.34 -8.11
C LEU A 10 -58.95 -9.04 -9.46
N ALA A 11 -59.35 -10.30 -9.56
CA ALA A 11 -59.32 -11.06 -10.81
C ALA A 11 -60.67 -11.76 -10.99
N LEU A 12 -61.67 -11.01 -11.46
CA LEU A 12 -62.90 -11.56 -12.03
C LEU A 12 -63.60 -10.47 -12.84
N LEU A 13 -63.41 -10.52 -14.16
CA LEU A 13 -64.45 -10.46 -15.21
C LEU A 13 -63.87 -9.98 -16.55
N LEU A 14 -64.29 -10.70 -17.59
CA LEU A 14 -64.33 -10.37 -19.03
C LEU A 14 -63.13 -10.80 -19.90
N ALA A 15 -63.22 -12.04 -20.37
CA ALA A 15 -62.91 -12.36 -21.76
C ALA A 15 -64.07 -11.87 -22.65
N ALA A 16 -63.82 -10.94 -23.58
CA ALA A 16 -64.58 -10.80 -24.83
C ALA A 16 -63.92 -9.80 -25.79
N CYS A 17 -63.81 -10.23 -27.05
CA CYS A 17 -63.68 -9.47 -28.29
C CYS A 17 -62.31 -8.92 -28.70
N GLY A 18 -61.76 -9.53 -29.75
CA GLY A 18 -60.96 -8.80 -30.72
C GLY A 18 -61.80 -7.68 -31.33
N GLY A 19 -61.32 -6.45 -31.19
CA GLY A 19 -61.81 -5.27 -31.88
C GLY A 19 -60.61 -4.57 -32.52
N GLY A 20 -60.84 -3.85 -33.62
CA GLY A 20 -59.82 -3.00 -34.26
C GLY A 20 -59.22 -1.95 -33.31
N PRO A 21 -58.34 -1.05 -33.80
CA PRO A 21 -57.70 -0.06 -32.95
C PRO A 21 -58.75 0.65 -32.08
N PRO A 22 -58.54 0.75 -30.75
CA PRO A 22 -59.57 1.21 -29.83
C PRO A 22 -60.04 2.61 -30.23
N SER A 23 -61.37 2.81 -30.27
CA SER A 23 -61.96 4.12 -30.46
C SER A 23 -61.53 5.04 -29.32
N ARG A 24 -60.94 6.20 -29.65
CA ARG A 24 -60.50 7.22 -28.69
C ARG A 24 -61.64 7.58 -27.73
N ILE A 25 -61.37 7.64 -26.44
CA ILE A 25 -62.38 7.93 -25.42
C ILE A 25 -62.73 9.43 -25.46
N GLU A 26 -64.01 9.76 -25.65
CA GLU A 26 -64.47 11.14 -25.63
C GLU A 26 -64.32 11.74 -24.22
N PRO A 27 -63.73 12.95 -24.08
CA PRO A 27 -63.47 13.55 -22.78
C PRO A 27 -64.75 14.07 -22.11
N LYS A 28 -64.95 13.69 -20.84
CA LYS A 28 -66.00 14.15 -19.94
C LYS A 28 -65.35 14.78 -18.70
N ILE A 29 -65.50 16.09 -18.59
CA ILE A 29 -64.98 16.88 -17.47
C ILE A 29 -65.90 16.72 -16.26
N ASP A 30 -65.32 16.67 -15.06
CA ASP A 30 -66.10 16.64 -13.82
C ASP A 30 -66.89 17.96 -13.68
N PRO A 31 -68.19 17.94 -13.34
CA PRO A 31 -69.02 19.14 -13.23
C PRO A 31 -68.49 20.20 -12.27
N ASP A 32 -67.64 19.85 -11.31
CA ASP A 32 -67.01 20.78 -10.36
C ASP A 32 -65.68 21.36 -10.86
N THR A 33 -65.25 21.00 -12.06
CA THR A 33 -64.03 21.53 -12.68
C THR A 33 -64.29 22.88 -13.32
N ARG A 34 -63.35 23.81 -13.11
CA ARG A 34 -63.38 25.17 -13.64
C ARG A 34 -62.05 25.44 -14.35
N VAL A 35 -62.05 25.28 -15.67
CA VAL A 35 -60.92 25.69 -16.51
C VAL A 35 -60.91 27.21 -16.61
N LEU A 36 -59.83 27.85 -16.15
CA LEU A 36 -59.73 29.32 -16.16
C LEU A 36 -59.86 29.85 -17.59
N ASN A 37 -60.78 30.78 -17.81
CA ASN A 37 -60.93 31.46 -19.10
C ASN A 37 -59.82 32.52 -19.30
N SER A 38 -59.74 33.12 -20.49
CA SER A 38 -58.71 34.10 -20.82
C SER A 38 -58.68 35.30 -19.87
N GLN A 39 -59.84 35.77 -19.39
CA GLN A 39 -59.94 36.90 -18.46
C GLN A 39 -59.39 36.53 -17.07
N SER A 40 -59.79 35.38 -16.52
CA SER A 40 -59.28 34.89 -15.23
C SER A 40 -57.79 34.58 -15.28
N ARG A 41 -57.29 34.02 -16.39
CA ARG A 41 -55.84 33.80 -16.56
C ARG A 41 -55.05 35.10 -16.62
N ALA A 42 -55.58 36.11 -17.30
CA ALA A 42 -54.95 37.43 -17.36
C ALA A 42 -54.99 38.17 -16.02
N SER A 43 -56.00 37.91 -15.17
CA SER A 43 -56.05 38.49 -13.83
C SER A 43 -55.28 37.70 -12.78
N LEU A 44 -54.86 36.46 -13.03
CA LEU A 44 -54.05 35.67 -12.11
C LEU A 44 -52.66 36.32 -11.94
N SER A 45 -52.46 37.01 -10.82
CA SER A 45 -51.26 37.79 -10.52
C SER A 45 -50.32 37.12 -9.53
N GLY A 46 -50.77 36.07 -8.83
CA GLY A 46 -49.92 35.29 -7.92
C GLY A 46 -50.38 33.85 -7.75
N PHE A 47 -49.41 32.94 -7.63
CA PHE A 47 -49.61 31.55 -7.22
C PHE A 47 -48.42 31.14 -6.34
N THR A 48 -48.68 30.89 -5.06
CA THR A 48 -47.63 30.60 -4.07
C THR A 48 -47.93 29.29 -3.38
N LEU A 49 -46.99 28.34 -3.44
CA LEU A 49 -47.00 27.11 -2.64
C LEU A 49 -46.42 27.39 -1.25
N HIS A 50 -47.18 27.12 -0.18
CA HIS A 50 -46.79 27.44 1.20
C HIS A 50 -45.92 26.36 1.85
N ASN A 51 -46.10 25.11 1.44
CA ASN A 51 -45.41 23.95 2.00
C ASN A 51 -44.53 23.21 0.96
N ALA A 52 -44.04 23.94 -0.05
CA ALA A 52 -43.24 23.37 -1.14
C ALA A 52 -42.08 22.46 -0.70
N PRO A 53 -41.25 22.82 0.32
CA PRO A 53 -40.15 21.96 0.76
C PRO A 53 -40.59 20.59 1.28
N ALA A 54 -41.80 20.49 1.83
CA ALA A 54 -42.35 19.24 2.35
C ALA A 54 -43.16 18.50 1.29
N CYS A 55 -44.01 19.21 0.54
CA CYS A 55 -44.90 18.59 -0.43
C CYS A 55 -44.18 18.18 -1.73
N LEU A 56 -43.01 18.75 -2.05
CA LEU A 56 -42.19 18.36 -3.22
C LEU A 56 -40.98 17.49 -2.85
N ASP A 57 -40.90 17.03 -1.59
CA ASP A 57 -39.88 16.07 -1.18
C ASP A 57 -40.30 14.64 -1.50
N TYR A 58 -39.97 14.19 -2.70
CA TYR A 58 -40.24 12.83 -3.18
C TYR A 58 -39.38 11.74 -2.51
N THR A 59 -38.48 12.11 -1.59
CA THR A 59 -37.79 11.11 -0.75
C THR A 59 -38.63 10.72 0.46
N ASN A 60 -39.63 11.53 0.81
CA ASN A 60 -40.56 11.29 1.89
C ASN A 60 -41.86 10.65 1.37
N GLN A 61 -42.01 9.35 1.59
CA GLN A 61 -43.23 8.60 1.22
C GLN A 61 -44.51 9.13 1.89
N ASN A 62 -44.39 9.91 2.98
CA ASN A 62 -45.50 10.52 3.69
C ASN A 62 -45.61 12.05 3.44
N ARG A 63 -45.14 12.54 2.29
CA ARG A 63 -45.22 13.98 1.95
C ARG A 63 -46.69 14.47 1.95
N PRO A 64 -46.97 15.68 2.47
CA PRO A 64 -48.31 16.26 2.48
C PRO A 64 -48.73 16.77 1.08
N LEU A 65 -50.04 16.98 0.87
CA LEU A 65 -50.57 17.72 -0.30
C LEU A 65 -49.98 19.12 -0.39
N CYS A 66 -49.65 19.57 -1.61
CA CYS A 66 -49.20 20.94 -1.80
C CYS A 66 -50.34 21.93 -1.53
N GLN A 67 -50.15 22.86 -0.60
CA GLN A 67 -51.10 23.91 -0.25
C GLN A 67 -50.67 25.22 -0.90
N ALA A 68 -51.63 25.94 -1.47
CA ALA A 68 -51.33 27.15 -2.23
C ALA A 68 -52.32 28.29 -1.98
N THR A 69 -51.90 29.49 -2.38
CA THR A 69 -52.80 30.63 -2.56
C THR A 69 -52.69 31.14 -3.99
N LEU A 70 -53.84 31.28 -4.65
CA LEU A 70 -53.96 32.04 -5.90
C LEU A 70 -54.47 33.45 -5.60
N THR A 71 -53.91 34.44 -6.28
CA THR A 71 -54.33 35.84 -6.20
C THR A 71 -54.70 36.33 -7.59
N PHE A 72 -55.92 36.82 -7.74
CA PHE A 72 -56.43 37.43 -8.96
C PHE A 72 -56.57 38.94 -8.74
N SER A 73 -55.96 39.75 -9.60
CA SER A 73 -55.96 41.21 -9.52
C SER A 73 -57.30 41.86 -9.89
N ALA A 74 -58.21 41.09 -10.51
CA ALA A 74 -59.53 41.52 -10.90
C ALA A 74 -60.53 40.37 -10.78
N ASP A 75 -61.67 40.64 -10.15
CA ASP A 75 -62.83 39.75 -10.12
C ASP A 75 -63.52 39.71 -11.49
N ASN A 76 -64.20 38.62 -11.80
CA ASN A 76 -64.91 38.44 -13.07
C ASN A 76 -66.02 37.38 -12.92
N PRO A 77 -66.95 37.23 -13.89
CA PRO A 77 -68.08 36.33 -13.75
C PRO A 77 -67.72 34.87 -13.42
N GLN A 78 -66.57 34.36 -13.92
CA GLN A 78 -66.11 33.01 -13.58
C GLN A 78 -65.63 32.92 -12.12
N LEU A 79 -64.91 33.93 -11.62
CA LEU A 79 -64.44 33.98 -10.24
C LEU A 79 -65.57 34.28 -9.25
N GLN A 80 -66.62 34.98 -9.67
CA GLN A 80 -67.83 35.22 -8.88
C GLN A 80 -68.64 33.95 -8.66
N ALA A 81 -68.67 33.06 -9.66
CA ALA A 81 -69.34 31.77 -9.60
C ALA A 81 -68.49 30.64 -8.97
N LEU A 82 -67.28 30.96 -8.49
CA LEU A 82 -66.38 29.99 -7.89
C LEU A 82 -66.85 29.60 -6.47
N GLU A 83 -66.87 28.30 -6.19
CA GLU A 83 -67.30 27.74 -4.90
C GLU A 83 -66.21 26.86 -4.26
N VAL A 84 -66.26 26.71 -2.94
CA VAL A 84 -65.38 25.79 -2.20
C VAL A 84 -65.68 24.35 -2.60
N GLY A 85 -64.63 23.56 -2.82
CA GLY A 85 -64.72 22.18 -3.32
C GLY A 85 -64.51 22.03 -4.81
N GLN A 86 -64.69 23.10 -5.60
CA GLN A 86 -64.43 23.09 -7.05
C GLN A 86 -62.94 22.93 -7.36
N VAL A 87 -62.64 22.39 -8.55
CA VAL A 87 -61.25 22.19 -9.01
C VAL A 87 -60.91 23.24 -10.07
N LEU A 88 -59.95 24.11 -9.77
CA LEU A 88 -59.40 25.09 -10.71
C LEU A 88 -58.32 24.44 -11.57
N VAL A 89 -58.38 24.70 -12.88
CA VAL A 89 -57.39 24.20 -13.84
C VAL A 89 -56.97 25.31 -14.79
N SER A 90 -55.67 25.42 -15.06
CA SER A 90 -55.15 26.42 -16.00
C SER A 90 -53.96 25.92 -16.78
N GLU A 91 -53.90 26.37 -18.04
CA GLU A 91 -52.66 26.48 -18.81
C GLU A 91 -51.61 27.35 -18.08
N PRO A 92 -50.33 27.29 -18.50
CA PRO A 92 -49.29 28.18 -17.99
C PRO A 92 -49.67 29.67 -18.07
N THR A 93 -49.40 30.39 -16.99
CA THR A 93 -49.47 31.85 -16.90
C THR A 93 -48.16 32.40 -16.32
N PRO A 94 -47.88 33.72 -16.41
CA PRO A 94 -46.71 34.29 -15.75
C PRO A 94 -46.67 34.03 -14.23
N ALA A 95 -47.83 33.97 -13.57
CA ALA A 95 -47.93 33.67 -12.14
C ALA A 95 -47.88 32.16 -11.84
N ALA A 96 -48.36 31.32 -12.75
CA ALA A 96 -48.36 29.86 -12.63
C ALA A 96 -47.66 29.25 -13.87
N PRO A 97 -46.32 29.28 -13.94
CA PRO A 97 -45.56 28.90 -15.14
C PRO A 97 -45.71 27.43 -15.52
N TYR A 98 -46.15 26.58 -14.60
CA TYR A 98 -46.41 25.16 -14.82
C TYR A 98 -47.90 24.83 -14.98
N GLY A 99 -48.72 25.86 -15.17
CA GLY A 99 -50.17 25.74 -15.03
C GLY A 99 -50.55 25.43 -13.58
N LEU A 100 -51.78 24.97 -13.39
CA LEU A 100 -52.25 24.53 -12.08
C LEU A 100 -53.40 23.55 -12.20
N LEU A 101 -53.47 22.65 -11.22
CA LEU A 101 -54.60 21.78 -10.91
C LEU A 101 -54.76 21.81 -9.39
N GLN A 102 -55.80 22.50 -8.93
CA GLN A 102 -55.92 22.93 -7.53
C GLN A 102 -57.37 22.88 -7.05
N LYS A 103 -57.62 22.26 -5.91
CA LYS A 103 -58.94 22.20 -5.28
C LYS A 103 -59.15 23.42 -4.40
N VAL A 104 -60.30 24.07 -4.52
CA VAL A 104 -60.64 25.27 -3.75
C VAL A 104 -61.00 24.90 -2.32
N LYS A 105 -60.26 25.48 -1.35
CA LYS A 105 -60.47 25.30 0.09
C LYS A 105 -61.01 26.55 0.77
N GLY A 106 -60.75 27.73 0.19
CA GLY A 106 -61.26 29.00 0.69
C GLY A 106 -61.24 30.07 -0.39
N ILE A 107 -62.17 31.03 -0.29
CA ILE A 107 -62.26 32.18 -1.19
C ILE A 107 -62.43 33.43 -0.34
N SER A 108 -61.60 34.43 -0.58
CA SER A 108 -61.67 35.74 0.05
C SER A 108 -61.68 36.83 -1.03
N ARG A 109 -62.48 37.87 -0.82
CA ARG A 109 -62.61 39.00 -1.76
C ARG A 109 -62.34 40.29 -1.01
N ALA A 110 -61.39 41.09 -1.50
CA ALA A 110 -61.03 42.38 -0.95
C ALA A 110 -60.97 43.41 -2.08
N GLY A 111 -61.99 44.26 -2.18
CA GLY A 111 -62.15 45.17 -3.32
C GLY A 111 -62.30 44.38 -4.63
N ASN A 112 -61.44 44.66 -5.61
CA ASN A 112 -61.40 43.94 -6.89
C ASN A 112 -60.47 42.72 -6.89
N THR A 113 -59.77 42.44 -5.78
CA THR A 113 -58.83 41.32 -5.68
C THR A 113 -59.54 40.08 -5.11
N VAL A 114 -59.34 38.93 -5.76
CA VAL A 114 -59.85 37.63 -5.30
C VAL A 114 -58.68 36.76 -4.88
N THR A 115 -58.70 36.27 -3.64
CA THR A 115 -57.69 35.36 -3.10
C THR A 115 -58.33 34.00 -2.85
N VAL A 116 -57.74 32.95 -3.41
CA VAL A 116 -58.25 31.58 -3.31
C VAL A 116 -57.22 30.71 -2.60
N GLN A 117 -57.58 30.16 -1.45
CA GLN A 117 -56.78 29.13 -0.79
C GLN A 117 -57.09 27.79 -1.44
N THR A 118 -56.05 27.03 -1.77
CA THR A 118 -56.17 25.75 -2.47
C THR A 118 -55.25 24.69 -1.92
N GLU A 119 -55.51 23.47 -2.33
CA GLU A 119 -54.60 22.33 -2.21
C GLU A 119 -54.46 21.62 -3.56
N GLU A 120 -53.39 20.85 -3.71
CA GLU A 120 -53.16 19.90 -4.81
C GLU A 120 -54.41 19.06 -5.06
N ALA A 121 -54.87 19.03 -6.30
CA ALA A 121 -55.99 18.20 -6.74
C ALA A 121 -55.49 17.09 -7.65
N ASP A 122 -56.20 15.97 -7.65
CA ASP A 122 -55.89 14.84 -8.53
C ASP A 122 -56.58 14.96 -9.89
N LEU A 123 -56.00 14.33 -10.92
CA LEU A 123 -56.62 14.29 -12.24
C LEU A 123 -58.01 13.63 -12.19
N GLY A 124 -58.20 12.68 -11.27
CA GLY A 124 -59.49 12.05 -11.02
C GLY A 124 -60.55 13.00 -10.49
N GLU A 125 -60.21 14.13 -9.87
CA GLU A 125 -61.17 15.14 -9.43
C GLU A 125 -61.56 16.11 -10.56
N ALA A 126 -60.71 16.26 -11.58
CA ALA A 126 -60.97 17.13 -12.72
C ALA A 126 -61.64 16.44 -13.91
N LEU A 127 -61.49 15.12 -14.04
CA LEU A 127 -61.87 14.35 -15.21
C LEU A 127 -62.69 13.12 -14.81
N GLU A 128 -63.93 13.03 -15.30
CA GLU A 128 -64.72 11.79 -15.17
C GLU A 128 -64.27 10.76 -16.20
N GLN A 129 -63.99 11.20 -17.43
CA GLN A 129 -63.56 10.35 -18.53
C GLN A 129 -62.65 11.12 -19.48
N GLY A 130 -61.62 10.49 -20.05
CA GLY A 130 -60.87 11.08 -21.14
C GLY A 130 -59.59 10.32 -21.47
N GLU A 131 -59.02 10.66 -22.62
CA GLU A 131 -57.79 10.06 -23.12
C GLU A 131 -56.84 11.13 -23.63
N ALA A 132 -55.63 11.14 -23.08
CA ALA A 132 -54.51 11.92 -23.59
C ALA A 132 -53.47 10.96 -24.14
N ASP A 133 -52.96 11.22 -25.34
CA ASP A 133 -51.73 10.63 -25.85
C ASP A 133 -50.89 11.77 -26.42
N PHE A 134 -49.62 11.80 -26.06
CA PHE A 134 -48.71 12.85 -26.45
C PHE A 134 -47.32 12.29 -26.70
N GLN A 135 -46.62 12.86 -27.69
CA GLN A 135 -45.21 12.62 -27.96
C GLN A 135 -44.51 13.95 -28.32
N LYS A 136 -43.37 14.26 -27.68
CA LYS A 136 -42.56 15.43 -27.99
C LYS A 136 -41.08 15.17 -27.85
N THR A 137 -40.36 15.48 -28.91
CA THR A 137 -38.90 15.59 -28.88
C THR A 137 -38.50 16.91 -28.24
N LEU A 138 -37.73 16.84 -27.15
CA LEU A 138 -37.11 18.02 -26.55
C LEU A 138 -35.93 18.44 -27.40
N THR A 139 -35.78 19.75 -27.57
CA THR A 139 -34.70 20.38 -28.33
C THR A 139 -34.02 21.41 -27.44
N PRO A 140 -32.79 21.86 -27.75
CA PRO A 140 -32.15 22.94 -27.00
C PRO A 140 -33.05 24.19 -26.89
N SER A 141 -33.81 24.54 -27.92
CA SER A 141 -34.76 25.68 -27.87
C SER A 141 -35.88 25.53 -26.85
N ASP A 142 -36.17 24.33 -26.38
CA ASP A 142 -37.16 24.11 -25.33
C ASP A 142 -36.58 24.44 -23.92
N LEU A 143 -35.27 24.64 -23.75
CA LEU A 143 -34.64 24.95 -22.45
C LEU A 143 -35.05 26.35 -21.95
N GLN A 144 -35.72 26.41 -20.81
CA GLN A 144 -36.18 27.65 -20.16
C GLN A 144 -35.18 28.18 -19.15
N SER A 145 -34.59 27.29 -18.35
CA SER A 145 -33.57 27.68 -17.39
C SER A 145 -32.57 26.56 -17.12
N ALA A 146 -31.36 26.94 -16.72
CA ALA A 146 -30.37 26.03 -16.18
C ALA A 146 -29.77 26.64 -14.91
N GLN A 147 -29.45 25.80 -13.92
CA GLN A 147 -28.87 26.24 -12.66
C GLN A 147 -27.80 25.27 -12.18
N ALA A 148 -26.64 25.80 -11.81
CA ALA A 148 -25.62 25.08 -11.08
C ALA A 148 -26.12 24.82 -9.65
N LEU A 149 -26.24 23.55 -9.28
CA LEU A 149 -26.63 23.12 -7.92
C LEU A 149 -25.41 22.92 -7.02
N ALA A 150 -24.26 22.63 -7.62
CA ALA A 150 -22.98 22.53 -6.93
C ALA A 150 -22.06 23.72 -7.27
N GLN A 151 -21.27 24.17 -6.31
CA GLN A 151 -20.53 25.43 -6.41
C GLN A 151 -19.41 25.43 -7.46
N SER A 152 -18.88 24.26 -7.85
CA SER A 152 -17.83 24.18 -8.88
C SER A 152 -18.39 24.15 -10.30
N VAL A 153 -19.70 23.93 -10.46
CA VAL A 153 -20.32 23.73 -11.77
C VAL A 153 -20.35 25.03 -12.56
N ARG A 154 -19.86 24.98 -13.79
CA ARG A 154 -19.87 26.10 -14.73
C ARG A 154 -20.43 25.63 -16.07
N PHE A 155 -21.46 26.31 -16.56
CA PHE A 155 -21.95 26.17 -17.93
C PHE A 155 -21.01 26.88 -18.91
N ALA A 156 -21.23 26.70 -20.21
CA ALA A 156 -20.45 27.40 -21.22
C ALA A 156 -20.43 28.93 -21.01
N GLY A 157 -19.28 29.54 -21.31
CA GLY A 157 -19.04 30.96 -21.02
C GLY A 157 -18.81 31.30 -19.55
N GLY A 158 -18.72 30.28 -18.66
CA GLY A 158 -18.47 30.48 -17.22
C GLY A 158 -19.73 30.81 -16.40
N LEU A 159 -20.91 30.66 -17.00
CA LEU A 159 -22.19 30.95 -16.35
C LEU A 159 -22.51 29.93 -15.25
N THR A 160 -23.20 30.36 -14.20
CA THR A 160 -23.74 29.48 -13.13
C THR A 160 -25.25 29.32 -13.21
N ALA A 161 -25.90 30.13 -14.04
CA ALA A 161 -27.32 30.03 -14.34
C ALA A 161 -27.61 30.56 -15.75
N TYR A 162 -28.72 30.11 -16.31
CA TYR A 162 -29.27 30.56 -17.58
C TYR A 162 -30.78 30.73 -17.44
N SER A 163 -31.32 31.75 -18.10
CA SER A 163 -32.75 31.91 -18.35
C SER A 163 -32.98 32.23 -19.82
N ALA A 164 -34.01 31.64 -20.39
CA ALA A 164 -34.37 31.83 -21.78
C ALA A 164 -34.71 33.30 -22.07
N GLN A 165 -34.13 33.81 -23.16
CA GLN A 165 -34.41 35.13 -23.68
C GLN A 165 -34.93 35.01 -25.11
N SER A 166 -35.92 35.83 -25.46
CA SER A 166 -36.50 35.82 -26.80
C SER A 166 -35.43 36.06 -27.87
N GLY A 167 -35.36 35.16 -28.87
CA GLY A 167 -34.41 35.25 -29.99
C GLY A 167 -33.00 34.68 -29.74
N VAL A 168 -32.69 34.18 -28.53
CA VAL A 168 -31.37 33.63 -28.19
C VAL A 168 -31.42 32.10 -28.15
N ARG A 169 -30.54 31.41 -28.89
CA ARG A 169 -30.45 29.94 -28.87
C ARG A 169 -29.55 29.46 -27.73
N PRO A 170 -30.02 28.56 -26.83
CA PRO A 170 -29.27 28.11 -25.65
C PRO A 170 -28.24 27.00 -25.90
N MET A 171 -27.72 26.85 -27.14
CA MET A 171 -26.99 25.64 -27.54
C MET A 171 -25.75 25.32 -26.68
N ALA A 172 -25.13 26.32 -26.04
CA ALA A 172 -23.94 26.12 -25.21
C ALA A 172 -24.27 25.83 -23.73
N THR A 173 -25.50 26.07 -23.27
CA THR A 173 -25.87 26.01 -21.85
C THR A 173 -25.98 24.58 -21.31
N LEU A 174 -26.29 23.60 -22.18
CA LEU A 174 -26.39 22.19 -21.79
C LEU A 174 -25.02 21.57 -21.45
N ASP A 175 -23.94 22.17 -21.97
CA ASP A 175 -22.58 21.76 -21.68
C ASP A 175 -22.11 22.38 -20.37
N PHE A 176 -21.48 21.57 -19.51
CA PHE A 176 -20.94 22.07 -18.25
C PHE A 176 -19.65 21.35 -17.83
N SER A 177 -18.84 22.06 -17.06
CA SER A 177 -17.67 21.52 -16.37
C SER A 177 -17.86 21.59 -14.86
N PHE A 178 -17.20 20.70 -14.14
CA PHE A 178 -17.23 20.67 -12.69
C PHE A 178 -15.91 20.14 -12.12
N ASP A 179 -15.62 20.53 -10.89
CA ASP A 179 -14.49 20.07 -10.09
C ASP A 179 -14.94 20.03 -8.62
N GLU A 180 -15.67 18.97 -8.28
CA GLU A 180 -16.38 18.83 -7.01
C GLU A 180 -15.58 17.99 -6.01
N VAL A 181 -15.58 18.44 -4.77
CA VAL A 181 -15.08 17.67 -3.63
C VAL A 181 -16.25 16.91 -3.02
N LEU A 182 -16.23 15.58 -3.11
CA LEU A 182 -17.27 14.71 -2.54
C LEU A 182 -17.03 14.44 -1.06
N TYR A 183 -15.77 14.48 -0.64
CA TYR A 183 -15.36 14.31 0.74
C TYR A 183 -14.06 15.07 1.01
N ASP A 184 -13.98 15.67 2.20
CA ASP A 184 -12.85 16.40 2.74
C ASP A 184 -12.76 16.02 4.23
N GLN A 185 -11.61 15.51 4.68
CA GLN A 185 -11.48 14.95 6.03
C GLN A 185 -11.45 16.05 7.11
N ASP A 186 -10.74 17.15 6.85
CA ASP A 186 -10.60 18.26 7.79
C ASP A 186 -11.51 19.46 7.46
N ASN A 187 -12.26 19.39 6.36
CA ASN A 187 -13.10 20.47 5.80
C ASN A 187 -12.30 21.72 5.41
N ASN A 188 -11.00 21.59 5.20
CA ASN A 188 -10.16 22.64 4.68
C ASN A 188 -9.95 22.42 3.17
N PRO A 189 -10.57 23.23 2.30
CA PRO A 189 -10.49 23.01 0.85
C PRO A 189 -9.06 23.16 0.29
N SER A 190 -8.12 23.73 1.06
CA SER A 190 -6.71 23.93 0.65
C SER A 190 -5.84 22.68 0.78
N THR A 191 -6.22 21.72 1.64
CA THR A 191 -5.54 20.43 1.80
C THR A 191 -6.15 19.44 0.81
N THR A 192 -5.39 19.07 -0.22
CA THR A 192 -5.92 18.24 -1.33
C THR A 192 -5.59 16.75 -1.17
N ASN A 193 -4.63 16.42 -0.31
CA ASN A 193 -4.21 15.05 -0.03
C ASN A 193 -5.23 14.27 0.82
N ASP A 194 -6.22 14.94 1.37
CA ASP A 194 -7.27 14.38 2.20
C ASP A 194 -8.67 14.56 1.59
N GLN A 195 -8.70 14.79 0.28
CA GLN A 195 -9.94 14.94 -0.48
C GLN A 195 -10.23 13.73 -1.38
N VAL A 196 -11.53 13.47 -1.58
CA VAL A 196 -12.05 12.69 -2.70
C VAL A 196 -12.72 13.65 -3.66
N ARG A 197 -12.22 13.71 -4.89
CA ARG A 197 -12.61 14.70 -5.89
C ARG A 197 -13.08 14.03 -7.16
N VAL A 198 -14.11 14.61 -7.77
CA VAL A 198 -14.58 14.25 -9.11
C VAL A 198 -14.61 15.50 -9.96
N SER A 199 -13.91 15.47 -11.08
CA SER A 199 -13.89 16.56 -12.03
C SER A 199 -14.20 16.07 -13.43
N GLY A 200 -14.69 16.96 -14.28
CA GLY A 200 -15.05 16.59 -15.62
C GLY A 200 -15.70 17.66 -16.46
N LYS A 201 -15.97 17.27 -17.70
CA LYS A 201 -16.76 18.02 -18.68
C LYS A 201 -17.84 17.12 -19.22
N VAL A 202 -19.05 17.63 -19.33
CA VAL A 202 -20.21 16.91 -19.86
C VAL A 202 -20.78 17.72 -21.00
N PHE A 203 -20.92 17.05 -22.14
CA PHE A 203 -21.61 17.56 -23.32
C PHE A 203 -22.88 16.75 -23.51
N PHE A 204 -24.01 17.42 -23.73
CA PHE A 204 -25.32 16.78 -23.69
C PHE A 204 -26.19 17.17 -24.89
N ASP A 205 -26.84 16.17 -25.48
CA ASP A 205 -27.89 16.33 -26.48
C ASP A 205 -29.08 15.45 -26.08
N VAL A 206 -30.20 16.10 -25.77
CA VAL A 206 -31.45 15.44 -25.38
C VAL A 206 -32.15 15.01 -26.66
N GLN A 207 -32.16 13.71 -26.97
CA GLN A 207 -32.80 13.19 -28.18
C GLN A 207 -34.01 12.30 -27.85
N ASN A 208 -34.84 12.02 -28.86
CA ASN A 208 -35.92 11.03 -28.86
C ASN A 208 -37.19 11.31 -28.04
N GLY A 209 -37.21 12.39 -27.26
CA GLY A 209 -38.44 12.91 -26.70
C GLY A 209 -39.14 12.03 -25.65
N PHE A 210 -40.27 12.54 -25.17
CA PHE A 210 -41.15 11.92 -24.19
C PHE A 210 -42.46 11.52 -24.87
N SER A 211 -43.00 10.35 -24.53
CA SER A 211 -44.38 9.99 -24.86
C SER A 211 -45.17 9.68 -23.58
N THR A 212 -46.44 10.01 -23.52
CA THR A 212 -47.30 9.57 -22.41
C THR A 212 -48.72 9.42 -22.88
N GLY A 213 -49.36 8.34 -22.43
CA GLY A 213 -50.77 8.08 -22.59
C GLY A 213 -51.43 8.02 -21.22
N VAL A 214 -52.61 8.60 -21.06
CA VAL A 214 -53.45 8.36 -19.88
C VAL A 214 -54.88 8.19 -20.36
N SER A 215 -55.48 7.05 -20.01
CA SER A 215 -56.90 6.76 -20.19
C SER A 215 -57.56 6.77 -18.81
N TRP A 216 -58.65 7.54 -18.67
CA TRP A 216 -59.40 7.63 -17.42
C TRP A 216 -60.89 7.43 -17.70
N LYS A 217 -61.58 6.66 -16.85
CA LYS A 217 -63.04 6.51 -16.88
C LYS A 217 -63.58 6.12 -15.51
N LYS A 218 -64.42 6.95 -14.89
CA LYS A 218 -65.15 6.55 -13.67
C LYS A 218 -66.36 5.69 -14.02
N VAL A 219 -66.54 4.58 -13.31
CA VAL A 219 -67.77 3.76 -13.34
C VAL A 219 -68.26 3.64 -11.89
N PHE A 220 -69.46 4.15 -11.61
CA PHE A 220 -70.02 4.25 -10.25
C PHE A 220 -69.10 4.95 -9.22
N GLY A 221 -68.41 6.02 -9.64
CA GLY A 221 -67.49 6.78 -8.78
C GLY A 221 -66.12 6.14 -8.57
N VAL A 222 -65.89 4.92 -9.10
CA VAL A 222 -64.61 4.23 -9.02
C VAL A 222 -63.84 4.39 -10.34
N PRO A 223 -62.55 4.76 -10.32
CA PRO A 223 -61.71 4.78 -11.52
C PRO A 223 -61.63 3.38 -12.16
N THR A 224 -61.91 3.32 -13.46
CA THR A 224 -61.74 2.14 -14.31
C THR A 224 -60.93 2.52 -15.55
N TYR A 225 -60.12 1.57 -16.04
CA TYR A 225 -59.18 1.82 -17.14
C TYR A 225 -59.59 0.96 -18.35
N PRO A 226 -60.58 1.40 -19.14
CA PRO A 226 -61.25 0.56 -20.14
C PRO A 226 -60.35 0.10 -21.29
N ASN A 227 -59.29 0.84 -21.60
CA ASN A 227 -58.30 0.49 -22.64
C ASN A 227 -56.94 0.06 -22.05
N GLY A 228 -56.90 -0.25 -20.75
CA GLY A 228 -55.65 -0.40 -19.99
C GLY A 228 -54.98 0.96 -19.73
N ILE A 229 -54.00 0.97 -18.83
CA ILE A 229 -53.06 2.11 -18.71
C ILE A 229 -52.03 1.88 -19.81
N TYR A 230 -51.87 2.85 -20.73
CA TYR A 230 -50.75 2.87 -21.67
C TYR A 230 -49.78 3.96 -21.26
N PHE A 231 -48.62 3.59 -20.73
CA PHE A 231 -47.61 4.53 -20.26
C PHE A 231 -46.28 4.26 -20.96
N LYS A 232 -45.62 5.25 -21.54
CA LYS A 232 -44.32 5.05 -22.20
C LYS A 232 -43.28 6.11 -21.86
N ALA A 233 -42.57 5.97 -20.75
CA ALA A 233 -41.43 6.83 -20.48
C ALA A 233 -40.24 6.40 -21.33
N ALA A 234 -39.88 7.21 -22.33
CA ALA A 234 -38.63 7.10 -23.05
C ALA A 234 -37.78 8.35 -22.80
N TYR A 235 -36.49 8.19 -22.57
CA TYR A 235 -35.53 9.26 -22.40
C TYR A 235 -34.24 8.92 -23.16
N GLY A 236 -34.00 9.64 -24.24
CA GLY A 236 -32.79 9.53 -25.06
C GLY A 236 -31.76 10.56 -24.66
N ILE A 237 -30.54 10.10 -24.39
CA ILE A 237 -29.38 10.92 -24.10
C ILE A 237 -28.29 10.57 -25.10
N LYS A 238 -27.79 11.59 -25.78
CA LYS A 238 -26.48 11.52 -26.39
C LYS A 238 -25.52 12.39 -25.57
N GLN A 239 -24.60 11.74 -24.89
CA GLN A 239 -23.69 12.36 -23.94
C GLN A 239 -22.24 12.04 -24.29
N SER A 240 -21.38 13.05 -24.24
CA SER A 240 -19.93 12.87 -24.17
C SER A 240 -19.44 13.40 -22.84
N ALA A 241 -18.72 12.59 -22.07
CA ALA A 241 -18.22 13.00 -20.77
C ALA A 241 -16.74 12.64 -20.61
N GLU A 242 -15.96 13.55 -20.05
CA GLU A 242 -14.64 13.26 -19.49
C GLU A 242 -14.78 13.35 -17.98
N VAL A 243 -14.54 12.25 -17.27
CA VAL A 243 -14.65 12.21 -15.81
C VAL A 243 -13.36 11.69 -15.23
N LYS A 244 -12.85 12.36 -14.22
CA LYS A 244 -11.70 11.97 -13.42
C LYS A 244 -12.10 11.87 -11.96
N VAL A 245 -11.77 10.76 -11.33
CA VAL A 245 -11.88 10.54 -9.88
C VAL A 245 -10.47 10.50 -9.32
N SER A 246 -10.25 11.20 -8.20
CA SER A 246 -8.97 11.15 -7.48
C SER A 246 -9.19 11.13 -5.98
N SER A 247 -8.34 10.38 -5.27
CA SER A 247 -8.32 10.34 -3.82
C SER A 247 -6.90 10.43 -3.28
N GLY A 248 -6.68 11.31 -2.30
CA GLY A 248 -5.41 11.43 -1.60
C GLY A 248 -5.28 10.54 -0.35
N LEU A 249 -6.38 9.97 0.15
CA LEU A 249 -6.42 9.12 1.36
C LEU A 249 -7.13 7.79 1.12
N GLY A 250 -6.97 6.84 2.05
CA GLY A 250 -7.82 5.64 2.09
C GLY A 250 -9.17 5.95 2.73
N TYR A 251 -10.28 5.85 1.99
CA TYR A 251 -11.62 6.19 2.52
C TYR A 251 -12.73 5.30 1.95
N SER A 252 -13.76 5.03 2.77
CA SER A 252 -15.00 4.40 2.31
C SER A 252 -15.99 5.49 1.93
N ILE A 253 -16.16 5.73 0.64
CA ILE A 253 -17.11 6.73 0.14
C ILE A 253 -18.47 6.10 -0.11
N ASN A 254 -19.53 6.84 0.21
CA ASN A 254 -20.89 6.61 -0.27
C ASN A 254 -21.59 7.97 -0.32
N LYS A 255 -21.48 8.65 -1.46
CA LYS A 255 -21.94 10.02 -1.65
C LYS A 255 -22.68 10.16 -2.97
N GLU A 256 -23.76 10.91 -2.91
CA GLU A 256 -24.54 11.37 -4.06
C GLU A 256 -24.56 12.90 -4.04
N LYS A 257 -24.41 13.52 -5.21
CA LYS A 257 -24.41 14.98 -5.36
C LYS A 257 -25.10 15.39 -6.65
N GLU A 258 -26.13 16.22 -6.55
CA GLU A 258 -26.72 16.92 -7.69
C GLU A 258 -25.77 18.05 -8.15
N LEU A 259 -25.41 18.04 -9.42
CA LEU A 259 -24.47 19.00 -10.03
C LEU A 259 -25.20 20.18 -10.67
N ALA A 260 -26.17 19.90 -11.51
CA ALA A 260 -26.88 20.89 -12.32
C ALA A 260 -28.34 20.48 -12.52
N SER A 261 -29.21 21.48 -12.71
CA SER A 261 -30.61 21.32 -13.08
C SER A 261 -30.92 22.10 -14.36
N PHE A 262 -31.71 21.51 -15.23
CA PHE A 262 -32.17 22.06 -16.51
C PHE A 262 -33.69 21.94 -16.57
N ASN A 263 -34.40 23.05 -16.70
CA ASN A 263 -35.86 23.08 -16.81
C ASN A 263 -36.26 23.43 -18.24
N PHE A 264 -37.15 22.65 -18.82
CA PHE A 264 -37.65 22.85 -20.17
C PHE A 264 -39.03 23.53 -20.16
N SER A 265 -39.44 23.97 -21.34
CA SER A 265 -40.73 24.62 -21.57
C SER A 265 -41.87 23.66 -21.22
N PRO A 266 -42.88 24.10 -20.47
CA PRO A 266 -44.07 23.31 -20.22
C PRO A 266 -44.77 22.97 -21.54
N ILE A 267 -45.36 21.78 -21.58
CA ILE A 267 -46.07 21.27 -22.74
C ILE A 267 -47.53 21.08 -22.35
N THR A 268 -48.43 21.84 -23.00
CA THR A 268 -49.87 21.74 -22.80
C THR A 268 -50.49 20.78 -23.81
N VAL A 269 -51.26 19.81 -23.31
CA VAL A 269 -52.07 18.86 -24.09
C VAL A 269 -53.51 18.98 -23.64
N PHE A 270 -54.42 19.24 -24.57
CA PHE A 270 -55.84 19.41 -24.25
C PHE A 270 -56.60 18.08 -24.28
N VAL A 271 -57.32 17.80 -23.20
CA VAL A 271 -58.30 16.71 -23.09
C VAL A 271 -59.68 17.35 -23.03
N GLY A 272 -60.30 17.53 -24.21
CA GLY A 272 -61.46 18.42 -24.31
C GLY A 272 -61.05 19.86 -23.96
N PRO A 273 -61.78 20.58 -23.09
CA PRO A 273 -61.37 21.91 -22.64
C PRO A 273 -60.29 21.89 -21.55
N LEU A 274 -59.93 20.73 -20.98
CA LEU A 274 -58.99 20.61 -19.86
C LEU A 274 -57.53 20.63 -20.35
N PRO A 275 -56.71 21.61 -19.93
CA PRO A 275 -55.30 21.68 -20.33
C PRO A 275 -54.39 20.87 -19.40
N LEU A 276 -53.86 19.73 -19.84
CA LEU A 276 -52.83 18.98 -19.09
C LEU A 276 -51.45 19.56 -19.37
N VAL A 277 -50.74 20.00 -18.34
CA VAL A 277 -49.43 20.65 -18.48
C VAL A 277 -48.32 19.74 -17.98
N PHE A 278 -47.46 19.28 -18.89
CA PHE A 278 -46.29 18.47 -18.58
C PHE A 278 -45.04 19.36 -18.48
N VAL A 279 -44.26 19.18 -17.43
CA VAL A 279 -43.07 19.99 -17.12
C VAL A 279 -41.85 19.08 -17.13
N PRO A 280 -41.09 19.03 -18.24
CA PRO A 280 -39.86 18.27 -18.32
C PRO A 280 -38.73 18.99 -17.58
N SER A 281 -37.96 18.25 -16.79
CA SER A 281 -36.71 18.71 -16.21
C SER A 281 -35.63 17.62 -16.26
N LEU A 282 -34.37 18.02 -16.22
CA LEU A 282 -33.21 17.15 -16.20
C LEU A 282 -32.27 17.60 -15.07
N LYS A 283 -31.90 16.69 -14.19
CA LYS A 283 -30.86 16.87 -13.19
C LYS A 283 -29.66 15.98 -13.49
N MET A 284 -28.46 16.50 -13.26
CA MET A 284 -27.22 15.71 -13.36
C MET A 284 -26.75 15.33 -11.97
N VAL A 285 -26.49 14.04 -11.76
CA VAL A 285 -26.17 13.48 -10.45
C VAL A 285 -24.88 12.66 -10.56
N VAL A 286 -23.93 12.92 -9.67
CA VAL A 286 -22.76 12.05 -9.49
C VAL A 286 -22.94 11.20 -8.25
N ASN A 287 -22.72 9.90 -8.39
CA ASN A 287 -22.61 8.98 -7.27
C ASN A 287 -21.20 8.42 -7.21
N ALA A 288 -20.65 8.33 -6.00
CA ALA A 288 -19.40 7.63 -5.74
C ALA A 288 -19.59 6.71 -4.53
N SER A 289 -19.25 5.45 -4.69
CA SER A 289 -19.34 4.44 -3.64
C SER A 289 -18.14 3.50 -3.62
N GLY A 290 -17.83 2.93 -2.47
CA GLY A 290 -16.80 1.90 -2.30
C GLY A 290 -15.56 2.39 -1.55
N GLN A 291 -14.49 1.60 -1.60
CA GLN A 291 -13.22 1.89 -0.95
C GLN A 291 -12.22 2.44 -1.97
N VAL A 292 -11.78 3.68 -1.73
CA VAL A 292 -10.71 4.33 -2.49
C VAL A 292 -9.43 4.32 -1.66
N SER A 293 -8.30 4.15 -2.34
CA SER A 293 -6.98 4.13 -1.71
C SER A 293 -6.25 5.45 -1.91
N ALA A 294 -5.33 5.76 -1.01
CA ALA A 294 -4.50 6.95 -1.09
C ALA A 294 -3.67 6.98 -2.40
N GLY A 295 -3.77 8.09 -3.13
CA GLY A 295 -3.06 8.30 -4.39
C GLY A 295 -3.69 7.60 -5.60
N LEU A 296 -4.93 7.11 -5.49
CA LEU A 296 -5.68 6.57 -6.62
C LEU A 296 -6.19 7.71 -7.51
N SER A 297 -5.91 7.67 -8.81
CA SER A 297 -6.59 8.55 -9.77
C SER A 297 -6.88 7.86 -11.09
N PHE A 298 -8.15 7.76 -11.43
CA PHE A 298 -8.62 7.17 -12.68
C PHE A 298 -9.58 8.10 -13.38
N GLY A 299 -9.63 8.01 -14.70
CA GLY A 299 -10.61 8.74 -15.48
C GLY A 299 -10.98 8.00 -16.75
N ALA A 300 -12.12 8.37 -17.31
CA ALA A 300 -12.55 7.89 -18.60
C ALA A 300 -13.16 9.02 -19.42
N THR A 301 -12.96 8.91 -20.72
CA THR A 301 -13.79 9.56 -21.73
C THR A 301 -14.87 8.57 -22.16
N GLN A 302 -16.11 9.02 -22.09
CA GLN A 302 -17.30 8.27 -22.45
C GLN A 302 -17.99 8.96 -23.61
N SER A 303 -18.42 8.18 -24.59
CA SER A 303 -19.49 8.56 -25.51
C SER A 303 -20.64 7.58 -25.34
N LEU A 304 -21.78 8.10 -24.88
CA LEU A 304 -22.98 7.34 -24.58
C LEU A 304 -24.10 7.84 -25.49
N ASN A 305 -24.68 6.94 -26.28
CA ASN A 305 -25.95 7.14 -26.94
C ASN A 305 -26.94 6.12 -26.38
N ALA A 306 -27.74 6.55 -25.42
CA ALA A 306 -28.60 5.66 -24.66
C ALA A 306 -30.03 6.18 -24.66
N GLN A 307 -30.97 5.26 -24.79
CA GLN A 307 -32.38 5.51 -24.61
C GLN A 307 -32.88 4.57 -23.53
N ALA A 308 -33.20 5.10 -22.35
CA ALA A 308 -33.98 4.39 -21.36
C ALA A 308 -35.44 4.45 -21.80
N CYS A 309 -36.12 3.31 -21.91
CA CYS A 309 -37.51 3.26 -22.35
C CYS A 309 -38.27 2.14 -21.64
N LEU A 310 -39.42 2.49 -21.08
CA LEU A 310 -40.36 1.57 -20.45
C LEU A 310 -41.77 1.90 -20.90
N GLU A 311 -42.44 0.86 -21.33
CA GLU A 311 -43.78 0.89 -21.87
C GLU A 311 -44.65 -0.03 -21.02
N TYR A 312 -45.74 0.46 -20.46
CA TYR A 312 -46.75 -0.33 -19.77
C TYR A 312 -48.00 -0.32 -20.64
N THR A 313 -48.39 -1.47 -21.19
CA THR A 313 -49.62 -1.61 -22.01
C THR A 313 -50.56 -2.68 -21.46
N ASN A 314 -50.03 -3.65 -20.71
CA ASN A 314 -50.73 -4.68 -19.93
C ASN A 314 -49.72 -5.40 -19.00
N GLY A 315 -48.78 -4.62 -18.44
CA GLY A 315 -47.53 -5.10 -17.88
C GLY A 315 -46.35 -4.27 -18.39
N PHE A 316 -45.27 -4.22 -17.62
CA PHE A 316 -44.08 -3.43 -17.92
C PHE A 316 -43.21 -4.11 -18.99
N ASN A 317 -42.96 -3.41 -20.09
CA ASN A 317 -42.11 -3.78 -21.22
C ASN A 317 -40.90 -2.84 -21.29
N ASN A 318 -39.69 -3.40 -21.42
CA ASN A 318 -38.48 -2.61 -21.63
C ASN A 318 -38.26 -2.39 -23.14
N CYS A 319 -38.18 -1.14 -23.57
CA CYS A 319 -37.92 -0.71 -24.96
C CYS A 319 -36.60 0.04 -25.11
N SER A 320 -35.70 -0.08 -24.13
CA SER A 320 -34.45 0.67 -24.06
C SER A 320 -33.45 0.22 -25.13
N SER A 321 -32.68 1.17 -25.67
CA SER A 321 -31.61 0.90 -26.64
C SER A 321 -30.34 1.64 -26.26
N PHE A 322 -29.18 1.03 -26.48
CA PHE A 322 -27.89 1.55 -26.00
C PHE A 322 -26.81 1.33 -27.06
N GLY A 323 -26.08 2.39 -27.40
CA GLY A 323 -24.87 2.39 -28.20
C GLY A 323 -23.79 3.23 -27.52
N GLU A 324 -22.63 2.63 -27.27
CA GLU A 324 -21.65 3.22 -26.36
C GLU A 324 -20.20 2.92 -26.77
N SER A 325 -19.31 3.85 -26.42
CA SER A 325 -17.87 3.66 -26.50
C SER A 325 -17.19 4.35 -25.33
N PHE A 326 -16.20 3.68 -24.73
CA PHE A 326 -15.44 4.18 -23.60
C PHE A 326 -13.95 4.07 -23.89
N SER A 327 -13.18 5.06 -23.44
CA SER A 327 -11.71 5.00 -23.38
C SER A 327 -11.27 5.52 -22.03
N ALA A 328 -10.28 4.89 -21.40
CA ALA A 328 -9.88 5.26 -20.05
C ALA A 328 -8.38 5.33 -19.85
N SER A 329 -8.01 6.04 -18.79
CA SER A 329 -6.63 6.20 -18.33
C SER A 329 -6.57 6.07 -16.81
N LEU A 330 -5.53 5.42 -16.31
CA LEU A 330 -5.24 5.28 -14.89
C LEU A 330 -3.88 5.90 -14.57
N SER A 331 -3.81 6.68 -13.49
CA SER A 331 -2.56 7.18 -12.93
C SER A 331 -2.55 6.96 -11.42
N GLY A 332 -1.69 6.06 -10.95
CA GLY A 332 -1.58 5.74 -9.53
C GLY A 332 -2.73 4.84 -9.04
N ALA A 333 -2.39 3.68 -8.51
CA ALA A 333 -3.28 2.79 -7.78
C ALA A 333 -2.44 2.04 -6.76
N ASN A 334 -2.37 2.55 -5.53
CA ASN A 334 -1.67 1.88 -4.45
C ASN A 334 -2.69 1.17 -3.57
N ILE A 335 -2.44 -0.12 -3.28
CA ILE A 335 -3.10 -0.99 -2.29
C ILE A 335 -4.65 -0.99 -2.35
N GLY A 336 -5.25 -2.06 -2.88
CA GLY A 336 -6.63 -2.49 -2.61
C GLY A 336 -7.72 -1.42 -2.76
N ALA A 337 -8.33 -1.31 -3.93
CA ALA A 337 -9.42 -0.37 -4.19
C ALA A 337 -10.60 -1.10 -4.83
N LEU A 338 -11.81 -0.84 -4.34
CA LEU A 338 -13.04 -1.26 -4.99
C LEU A 338 -13.97 -0.06 -4.98
N ALA A 339 -13.96 0.71 -6.06
CA ALA A 339 -14.69 1.97 -6.14
C ALA A 339 -15.56 2.01 -7.39
N ARG A 340 -16.79 2.49 -7.24
CA ARG A 340 -17.72 2.73 -8.33
C ARG A 340 -18.08 4.21 -8.37
N GLY A 341 -17.95 4.82 -9.54
CA GLY A 341 -18.41 6.17 -9.81
C GLY A 341 -19.43 6.14 -10.93
N SER A 342 -20.57 6.82 -10.77
CA SER A 342 -21.57 6.97 -11.84
C SER A 342 -21.93 8.42 -12.05
N LEU A 343 -22.22 8.78 -13.30
CA LEU A 343 -22.78 10.06 -13.69
C LEU A 343 -24.12 9.78 -14.36
N LEU A 344 -25.21 10.17 -13.70
CA LEU A 344 -26.58 9.89 -14.10
C LEU A 344 -27.31 11.19 -14.45
N GLY A 345 -28.01 11.21 -15.58
CA GLY A 345 -29.04 12.18 -15.88
C GLY A 345 -30.39 11.67 -15.35
N LYS A 346 -31.00 12.39 -14.39
CA LYS A 346 -32.37 12.18 -13.93
C LYS A 346 -33.30 13.10 -14.70
N ALA A 347 -34.11 12.55 -15.59
CA ALA A 347 -35.16 13.27 -16.30
C ALA A 347 -36.51 13.06 -15.62
N ASP A 348 -37.14 14.14 -15.18
CA ASP A 348 -38.49 14.15 -14.64
C ASP A 348 -39.46 14.72 -15.68
N VAL A 349 -40.69 14.20 -15.74
CA VAL A 349 -41.78 14.83 -16.50
C VAL A 349 -42.99 14.97 -15.60
N LEU A 350 -43.14 16.14 -15.01
CA LEU A 350 -44.12 16.38 -13.96
C LEU A 350 -45.40 17.02 -14.53
N LEU A 351 -46.55 16.42 -14.26
CA LEU A 351 -47.85 17.03 -14.46
C LEU A 351 -48.04 18.19 -13.46
N TYR A 352 -48.26 19.39 -14.00
CA TYR A 352 -48.31 20.67 -13.29
C TYR A 352 -47.13 20.93 -12.34
N GLY A 353 -45.98 20.27 -12.57
CA GLY A 353 -44.78 20.41 -11.73
C GLY A 353 -44.82 19.64 -10.40
N ILE A 354 -45.81 18.77 -10.15
CA ILE A 354 -46.01 18.13 -8.84
C ILE A 354 -45.94 16.59 -8.87
N VAL A 355 -46.47 15.92 -9.89
CA VAL A 355 -46.51 14.44 -9.96
C VAL A 355 -46.19 13.96 -11.35
N GLY A 356 -45.44 12.88 -11.50
CA GLY A 356 -45.14 12.35 -12.83
C GLY A 356 -44.00 11.34 -12.84
N PRO A 357 -43.74 10.71 -14.00
CA PRO A 357 -42.66 9.76 -14.16
C PRO A 357 -41.29 10.43 -14.14
N TYR A 358 -40.28 9.63 -13.81
CA TYR A 358 -38.89 9.99 -14.04
C TYR A 358 -38.07 8.79 -14.53
N ALA A 359 -36.97 9.11 -15.22
CA ALA A 359 -35.96 8.16 -15.65
C ALA A 359 -34.59 8.63 -15.19
N LYS A 360 -33.77 7.73 -14.65
CA LYS A 360 -32.34 7.99 -14.43
C LYS A 360 -31.57 7.16 -15.44
N LEU A 361 -30.64 7.77 -16.16
CA LEU A 361 -29.82 7.07 -17.14
C LEU A 361 -28.40 7.61 -17.10
N GLY A 362 -27.42 6.73 -17.09
CA GLY A 362 -26.03 7.15 -17.23
C GLY A 362 -25.03 6.02 -17.23
N GLY A 363 -23.77 6.40 -17.37
CA GLY A 363 -22.65 5.47 -17.28
C GLY A 363 -22.11 5.35 -15.86
N TYR A 364 -21.49 4.21 -15.59
CA TYR A 364 -20.63 4.04 -14.42
C TYR A 364 -19.26 3.50 -14.83
N LEU A 365 -18.29 3.78 -13.97
CA LEU A 365 -16.96 3.20 -13.96
C LEU A 365 -16.79 2.42 -12.66
N GLU A 366 -16.16 1.26 -12.76
CA GLU A 366 -15.83 0.41 -11.62
C GLU A 366 -14.34 0.10 -11.63
N MET A 367 -13.63 0.58 -10.63
CA MET A 367 -12.22 0.30 -10.39
C MET A 367 -12.08 -0.83 -9.38
N ASP A 368 -11.41 -1.89 -9.80
CA ASP A 368 -11.11 -3.07 -9.00
C ASP A 368 -9.59 -3.29 -8.97
N VAL A 369 -8.94 -3.01 -7.84
CA VAL A 369 -7.50 -3.17 -7.59
C VAL A 369 -7.31 -4.21 -6.49
N VAL A 370 -6.63 -5.31 -6.80
CA VAL A 370 -6.31 -6.39 -5.86
C VAL A 370 -4.84 -6.77 -6.03
N VAL A 371 -4.13 -6.89 -4.90
CA VAL A 371 -2.73 -7.29 -4.86
C VAL A 371 -2.55 -8.42 -3.85
N PRO A 372 -1.96 -9.57 -4.21
CA PRO A 372 -1.49 -9.92 -5.56
C PRO A 372 -2.63 -10.44 -6.47
N ARG A 373 -2.67 -10.00 -7.73
CA ARG A 373 -3.58 -10.55 -8.78
C ARG A 373 -3.09 -10.21 -10.19
N ASN A 374 -3.41 -11.06 -11.17
CA ASN A 374 -3.22 -10.77 -12.59
C ASN A 374 -4.57 -10.59 -13.33
N PRO A 375 -4.86 -9.42 -13.91
CA PRO A 375 -4.16 -8.13 -13.73
C PRO A 375 -4.39 -7.56 -12.32
N VAL A 376 -3.46 -6.73 -11.86
CA VAL A 376 -3.52 -6.08 -10.53
C VAL A 376 -4.76 -5.22 -10.41
N TRP A 377 -5.08 -4.48 -11.48
CA TRP A 377 -6.24 -3.63 -11.54
C TRP A 377 -7.03 -3.84 -12.84
N ARG A 378 -8.34 -3.65 -12.74
CA ARG A 378 -9.30 -3.61 -13.83
C ARG A 378 -10.16 -2.38 -13.66
N LEU A 379 -10.30 -1.61 -14.74
CA LEU A 379 -11.28 -0.55 -14.85
C LEU A 379 -12.36 -1.03 -15.81
N SER A 380 -13.56 -1.21 -15.30
CA SER A 380 -14.73 -1.63 -16.06
C SER A 380 -15.67 -0.45 -16.26
N ALA A 381 -16.47 -0.50 -17.31
CA ALA A 381 -17.54 0.46 -17.52
C ALA A 381 -18.87 -0.26 -17.66
N GLY A 382 -19.95 0.45 -17.36
CA GLY A 382 -21.28 -0.03 -17.63
C GLY A 382 -22.28 1.10 -17.80
N VAL A 383 -23.49 0.73 -18.15
CA VAL A 383 -24.63 1.64 -18.25
C VAL A 383 -25.71 1.14 -17.32
N GLU A 384 -26.30 2.06 -16.58
CA GLU A 384 -27.45 1.77 -15.73
C GLU A 384 -28.61 2.72 -16.05
N ALA A 385 -29.82 2.16 -15.98
CA ALA A 385 -31.04 2.91 -16.11
C ALA A 385 -32.01 2.53 -15.01
N TYR A 386 -32.67 3.56 -14.47
CA TYR A 386 -33.71 3.44 -13.47
C TYR A 386 -34.95 4.14 -13.97
N LEU A 387 -36.09 3.62 -13.55
CA LEU A 387 -37.36 4.23 -13.83
C LEU A 387 -38.17 4.31 -12.56
N GLY A 388 -38.84 5.43 -12.44
CA GLY A 388 -39.63 5.71 -11.30
C GLY A 388 -40.80 6.59 -11.61
N LEU A 389 -41.61 6.77 -10.59
CA LEU A 389 -42.87 7.46 -10.70
C LEU A 389 -43.12 8.17 -9.39
N HIS A 390 -43.40 9.47 -9.49
CA HIS A 390 -43.88 10.31 -8.39
C HIS A 390 -45.41 10.40 -8.50
N LEU A 391 -46.15 9.57 -7.77
CA LEU A 391 -47.61 9.63 -7.73
C LEU A 391 -48.13 10.17 -6.40
N GLY A 392 -49.14 11.02 -6.48
CA GLY A 392 -50.21 11.10 -5.47
C GLY A 392 -51.50 10.65 -6.15
N ILE A 393 -52.22 9.71 -5.52
CA ILE A 393 -53.56 9.31 -5.94
C ILE A 393 -54.42 9.24 -4.68
N ASP A 394 -55.43 10.09 -4.58
CA ASP A 394 -56.54 9.94 -3.67
C ASP A 394 -57.63 9.07 -4.31
N LEU A 395 -57.82 7.87 -3.77
CA LEU A 395 -58.87 6.94 -4.21
C LEU A 395 -60.20 7.16 -3.45
N GLY A 396 -60.34 8.27 -2.70
CA GLY A 396 -61.54 8.63 -1.94
C GLY A 396 -61.73 7.82 -0.65
N VAL A 397 -60.83 6.87 -0.35
CA VAL A 397 -60.83 6.04 0.86
C VAL A 397 -59.46 5.94 1.53
N THR A 398 -58.38 6.12 0.75
CA THR A 398 -56.98 6.14 1.17
C THR A 398 -56.17 6.92 0.14
N GLU A 399 -55.38 7.89 0.60
CA GLU A 399 -54.35 8.56 -0.21
C GLU A 399 -53.15 7.62 -0.37
N PHE A 400 -52.77 7.32 -1.62
CA PHE A 400 -51.55 6.59 -1.95
C PHE A 400 -50.53 7.54 -2.57
N ARG A 401 -49.41 7.73 -1.86
CA ARG A 401 -48.21 8.36 -2.41
C ARG A 401 -47.23 7.24 -2.75
N LEU A 402 -46.91 7.09 -4.04
CA LEU A 402 -45.96 6.09 -4.51
C LEU A 402 -44.77 6.80 -5.12
N ASP A 403 -43.62 6.69 -4.45
CA ASP A 403 -42.31 6.97 -5.02
C ASP A 403 -41.65 5.62 -5.29
N TYR A 404 -41.74 5.19 -6.55
CA TYR A 404 -41.13 3.96 -7.02
C TYR A 404 -39.80 4.29 -7.69
N ASP A 405 -38.73 3.56 -7.39
CA ASP A 405 -37.44 3.62 -8.10
C ASP A 405 -37.01 2.18 -8.39
N GLN A 406 -36.96 1.80 -9.66
CA GLN A 406 -36.54 0.47 -10.08
C GLN A 406 -35.38 0.57 -11.05
N LYS A 407 -34.28 -0.09 -10.71
CA LYS A 407 -33.21 -0.39 -11.67
C LYS A 407 -33.77 -1.35 -12.73
N VAL A 408 -34.02 -0.82 -13.92
CA VAL A 408 -34.59 -1.56 -15.06
C VAL A 408 -33.51 -2.08 -16.00
N TYR A 409 -32.29 -1.55 -15.89
CA TYR A 409 -31.15 -1.96 -16.70
C TYR A 409 -29.84 -1.74 -15.93
N ASP A 410 -28.96 -2.74 -15.95
CA ASP A 410 -27.58 -2.64 -15.50
C ASP A 410 -26.75 -3.59 -16.37
N LYS A 411 -26.03 -3.01 -17.34
CA LYS A 411 -25.15 -3.76 -18.22
C LYS A 411 -23.73 -3.36 -17.95
N ASN A 412 -22.96 -4.29 -17.39
CA ASN A 412 -21.51 -4.22 -17.38
C ASN A 412 -21.00 -4.50 -18.81
N LEU A 413 -20.24 -3.57 -19.36
CA LEU A 413 -19.70 -3.64 -20.72
C LEU A 413 -18.32 -4.31 -20.77
N GLY A 414 -17.82 -4.76 -19.63
CA GLY A 414 -16.53 -5.39 -19.44
C GLY A 414 -15.43 -4.41 -19.07
N THR A 415 -14.22 -4.94 -19.03
CA THR A 415 -13.00 -4.21 -18.69
C THR A 415 -12.57 -3.35 -19.87
N ILE A 416 -12.49 -2.04 -19.66
CA ILE A 416 -12.09 -1.05 -20.66
C ILE A 416 -10.61 -0.63 -20.54
N ALA A 417 -9.99 -0.87 -19.38
CA ALA A 417 -8.55 -0.75 -19.18
C ALA A 417 -8.10 -1.70 -18.06
N GLN A 418 -6.87 -2.20 -18.12
CA GLN A 418 -6.30 -3.06 -17.08
C GLN A 418 -4.78 -2.91 -16.97
N ALA A 419 -4.23 -3.37 -15.86
CA ALA A 419 -2.78 -3.39 -15.65
C ALA A 419 -2.08 -4.22 -16.72
N THR A 420 -1.03 -3.66 -17.33
CA THR A 420 -0.06 -4.44 -18.10
C THR A 420 0.94 -5.11 -17.14
N PRO A 421 1.43 -6.32 -17.43
CA PRO A 421 2.52 -6.93 -16.68
C PRO A 421 3.72 -5.99 -16.56
N GLN A 422 4.33 -5.92 -15.37
CA GLN A 422 5.56 -5.17 -15.09
C GLN A 422 6.58 -6.12 -14.49
N PRO A 423 7.90 -5.91 -14.63
CA PRO A 423 8.89 -6.79 -14.02
C PRO A 423 8.84 -6.72 -12.48
N PRO A 424 9.29 -7.76 -11.76
CA PRO A 424 9.33 -7.76 -10.30
C PRO A 424 10.23 -6.64 -9.76
N SER A 425 9.98 -6.19 -8.53
CA SER A 425 10.95 -5.39 -7.76
C SER A 425 11.94 -6.33 -7.07
N VAL A 426 13.25 -6.07 -7.18
CA VAL A 426 14.32 -6.89 -6.58
C VAL A 426 15.17 -6.04 -5.67
N THR A 427 15.43 -6.51 -4.45
CA THR A 427 16.41 -5.92 -3.53
C THR A 427 17.52 -6.91 -3.24
N LEU A 428 18.74 -6.40 -3.07
CA LEU A 428 19.93 -7.19 -2.75
C LEU A 428 20.76 -6.43 -1.72
N SER A 429 21.16 -7.12 -0.66
CA SER A 429 21.98 -6.58 0.42
C SER A 429 22.93 -7.64 0.99
N GLN A 430 23.99 -7.19 1.65
CA GLN A 430 24.85 -8.05 2.47
C GLN A 430 24.30 -8.16 3.89
N ALA A 431 24.34 -9.35 4.47
CA ALA A 431 24.05 -9.54 5.89
C ALA A 431 25.35 -9.50 6.71
N GLY A 432 25.53 -8.44 7.51
CA GLY A 432 26.62 -8.30 8.49
C GLY A 432 27.61 -7.16 8.22
N LEU A 433 28.57 -7.00 9.14
CA LEU A 433 29.66 -6.02 9.04
C LEU A 433 30.92 -6.70 8.48
N GLY A 434 31.52 -6.12 7.45
CA GLY A 434 32.84 -6.51 6.93
C GLY A 434 32.82 -7.08 5.50
N SER A 435 34.02 -7.15 4.91
CA SER A 435 34.23 -7.78 3.59
C SER A 435 34.22 -9.31 3.72
N PRO A 436 33.70 -10.05 2.73
CA PRO A 436 33.77 -11.51 2.75
C PRO A 436 35.22 -11.99 2.80
N GLN A 437 35.47 -13.08 3.53
CA GLN A 437 36.78 -13.72 3.59
C GLN A 437 36.78 -15.02 2.79
N LEU A 438 37.91 -15.35 2.18
CA LEU A 438 38.01 -16.59 1.41
C LEU A 438 37.77 -17.81 2.30
N LEU A 439 37.07 -18.81 1.75
CA LEU A 439 36.77 -20.08 2.42
C LEU A 439 35.99 -19.92 3.74
N LYS A 440 35.36 -18.76 3.95
CA LYS A 440 34.45 -18.51 5.07
C LYS A 440 33.01 -18.34 4.56
N PRO A 441 32.02 -18.85 5.30
CA PRO A 441 30.62 -18.59 5.00
C PRO A 441 30.33 -17.09 5.00
N TYR A 442 29.59 -16.63 4.00
CA TYR A 442 29.13 -15.24 3.86
C TYR A 442 27.65 -15.22 3.46
N SER A 443 26.88 -14.31 4.04
CA SER A 443 25.42 -14.26 3.87
C SER A 443 25.01 -13.16 2.89
N LEU A 444 24.33 -13.55 1.80
CA LEU A 444 23.75 -12.66 0.80
C LEU A 444 22.23 -12.67 0.95
N CYS A 445 21.61 -11.51 1.15
CA CYS A 445 20.17 -11.41 1.33
C CYS A 445 19.52 -10.70 0.16
N ALA A 446 18.45 -11.28 -0.37
CA ALA A 446 17.72 -10.70 -1.47
C ALA A 446 16.24 -11.05 -1.39
N THR A 447 15.39 -10.11 -1.77
CA THR A 447 13.95 -10.32 -1.89
C THR A 447 13.48 -9.87 -3.26
N ALA A 448 12.44 -10.52 -3.76
CA ALA A 448 11.73 -10.05 -4.94
C ALA A 448 10.23 -10.06 -4.71
N TYR A 449 9.56 -9.00 -5.14
CA TYR A 449 8.11 -8.88 -5.05
C TYR A 449 7.54 -8.35 -6.37
N ASP A 450 6.57 -9.07 -6.89
CA ASP A 450 5.81 -8.72 -8.08
C ASP A 450 4.35 -8.46 -7.68
N PRO A 451 3.76 -7.30 -7.99
CA PRO A 451 2.36 -7.03 -7.63
C PRO A 451 1.34 -7.99 -8.25
N GLN A 452 1.66 -8.65 -9.37
CA GLN A 452 0.78 -9.59 -10.07
C GLN A 452 0.85 -10.99 -9.43
N ASP A 453 2.06 -11.43 -9.08
CA ASP A 453 2.35 -12.80 -8.65
C ASP A 453 2.64 -12.95 -7.15
N GLY A 454 2.85 -11.84 -6.43
CA GLY A 454 3.31 -11.82 -5.05
C GLY A 454 4.83 -12.01 -4.90
N PRO A 455 5.31 -12.56 -3.77
CA PRO A 455 6.73 -12.83 -3.54
C PRO A 455 7.32 -13.79 -4.58
N LYS A 456 8.53 -13.50 -5.07
CA LYS A 456 9.24 -14.28 -6.09
C LYS A 456 10.56 -14.83 -5.58
N ALA A 457 10.91 -16.03 -6.07
CA ALA A 457 12.23 -16.59 -5.83
C ALA A 457 13.31 -15.76 -6.54
N VAL A 458 14.48 -15.64 -5.92
CA VAL A 458 15.60 -14.85 -6.43
C VAL A 458 16.75 -15.79 -6.78
N SER A 459 17.26 -15.68 -8.00
CA SER A 459 18.49 -16.37 -8.42
C SER A 459 19.70 -15.45 -8.23
N LEU A 460 20.72 -15.95 -7.53
CA LEU A 460 21.97 -15.23 -7.28
C LEU A 460 23.09 -15.76 -8.18
N SER A 461 23.86 -14.83 -8.74
CA SER A 461 25.06 -15.12 -9.51
C SER A 461 26.20 -14.16 -9.16
N SER A 462 27.43 -14.59 -9.42
CA SER A 462 28.67 -13.82 -9.28
C SER A 462 29.34 -13.71 -10.64
N SER A 463 29.94 -12.55 -10.92
CA SER A 463 30.75 -12.34 -12.12
C SER A 463 31.98 -13.26 -12.24
N VAL A 464 32.33 -13.98 -11.17
CA VAL A 464 33.49 -14.89 -11.11
C VAL A 464 33.07 -16.37 -11.01
N GLU A 465 32.13 -16.71 -10.12
CA GLU A 465 31.75 -18.10 -9.84
C GLU A 465 30.51 -18.57 -10.61
N GLY A 466 29.84 -17.67 -11.35
CA GLY A 466 28.59 -18.00 -12.02
C GLY A 466 27.44 -18.14 -11.02
N SER A 467 26.69 -19.25 -11.06
CA SER A 467 25.51 -19.44 -10.19
C SER A 467 25.93 -19.68 -8.73
N LEU A 468 25.35 -18.91 -7.82
CA LEU A 468 25.55 -19.07 -6.37
C LEU A 468 24.43 -19.90 -5.72
N GLY A 469 23.24 -19.91 -6.33
CA GLY A 469 22.06 -20.58 -5.81
C GLY A 469 20.81 -19.68 -5.90
N SER A 470 19.74 -20.08 -5.22
CA SER A 470 18.47 -19.36 -5.22
C SER A 470 17.90 -19.20 -3.82
N ILE A 471 17.26 -18.06 -3.57
CA ILE A 471 16.48 -17.78 -2.36
C ILE A 471 15.01 -18.00 -2.71
N ALA A 472 14.31 -18.84 -1.94
CA ALA A 472 12.89 -19.10 -2.13
C ALA A 472 12.04 -17.84 -1.86
N ALA A 473 10.89 -17.73 -2.54
CA ALA A 473 10.02 -16.55 -2.50
C ALA A 473 9.64 -16.06 -1.09
N ASN A 474 9.47 -16.99 -0.14
CA ASN A 474 9.06 -16.71 1.24
C ASN A 474 10.12 -17.13 2.27
N ALA A 475 11.41 -17.14 1.88
CA ALA A 475 12.49 -17.51 2.79
C ALA A 475 12.58 -16.54 3.98
N ASN A 476 12.74 -17.07 5.19
CA ASN A 476 12.92 -16.30 6.41
C ASN A 476 14.07 -16.90 7.26
N PRO A 477 15.24 -16.23 7.37
CA PRO A 477 15.58 -14.97 6.70
C PRO A 477 15.76 -15.15 5.18
N PRO A 478 15.55 -14.10 4.36
CA PRO A 478 15.66 -14.18 2.90
C PRO A 478 17.14 -14.11 2.46
N CYS A 479 17.94 -15.06 2.92
CA CYS A 479 19.39 -15.05 2.73
C CYS A 479 19.93 -16.42 2.29
N LEU A 480 20.98 -16.36 1.48
CA LEU A 480 21.78 -17.49 1.04
C LEU A 480 23.18 -17.39 1.66
N VAL A 481 23.60 -18.46 2.35
CA VAL A 481 24.97 -18.59 2.84
C VAL A 481 25.82 -19.22 1.75
N TYR A 482 26.88 -18.53 1.34
CA TYR A 482 27.81 -18.98 0.30
C TYR A 482 29.26 -18.86 0.78
N THR A 483 30.12 -19.78 0.33
CA THR A 483 31.55 -19.79 0.67
C THR A 483 32.36 -19.57 -0.60
N PHE A 484 32.99 -18.40 -0.68
CA PHE A 484 33.79 -18.01 -1.85
C PHE A 484 35.12 -18.77 -1.93
N THR A 485 35.48 -19.21 -3.13
CA THR A 485 36.70 -20.00 -3.39
C THR A 485 37.80 -19.23 -4.12
N THR A 486 37.46 -18.07 -4.71
CA THR A 486 38.41 -17.16 -5.37
C THR A 486 38.43 -15.78 -4.72
N GLU A 487 39.60 -15.13 -4.65
CA GLU A 487 39.73 -13.75 -4.13
C GLU A 487 39.59 -12.68 -5.24
N GLY A 488 39.48 -11.39 -4.87
CA GLY A 488 39.49 -10.26 -5.82
C GLY A 488 38.13 -9.84 -6.42
N PRO A 489 37.88 -8.58 -6.74
CA PRO A 489 36.54 -7.97 -6.88
C PRO A 489 35.53 -8.78 -7.73
N ARG A 490 34.27 -8.81 -7.30
CA ARG A 490 33.15 -9.41 -8.05
C ARG A 490 31.86 -8.61 -7.92
N THR A 491 30.98 -8.77 -8.90
CA THR A 491 29.61 -8.25 -8.84
C THR A 491 28.65 -9.40 -8.62
N ILE A 492 27.88 -9.31 -7.55
CA ILE A 492 26.77 -10.21 -7.26
C ILE A 492 25.53 -9.67 -7.96
N THR A 493 24.82 -10.51 -8.69
CA THR A 493 23.57 -10.18 -9.38
C THR A 493 22.45 -11.03 -8.80
N ALA A 494 21.46 -10.38 -8.21
CA ALA A 494 20.17 -10.97 -7.86
C ALA A 494 19.21 -10.76 -9.02
N SER A 495 18.55 -11.81 -9.48
CA SER A 495 17.59 -11.76 -10.58
C SER A 495 16.29 -12.47 -10.22
N ALA A 496 15.16 -11.92 -10.66
CA ALA A 496 13.86 -12.54 -10.52
C ALA A 496 13.04 -12.36 -11.80
N SER A 497 12.18 -13.33 -12.07
CA SER A 497 11.25 -13.33 -13.20
C SER A 497 9.82 -13.50 -12.71
N ASN A 498 8.86 -12.93 -13.42
CA ASN A 498 7.45 -13.15 -13.16
C ASN A 498 6.80 -14.14 -14.15
N SER A 499 5.54 -14.47 -13.92
CA SER A 499 4.75 -15.41 -14.72
C SER A 499 4.57 -14.98 -16.19
N ALA A 500 4.76 -13.68 -16.48
CA ALA A 500 4.74 -13.13 -17.84
C ALA A 500 6.13 -13.18 -18.53
N GLY A 501 7.17 -13.69 -17.87
CA GLY A 501 8.53 -13.80 -18.40
C GLY A 501 9.34 -12.49 -18.36
N LEU A 502 8.85 -11.46 -17.67
CA LEU A 502 9.59 -10.22 -17.46
C LEU A 502 10.60 -10.38 -16.32
N ASN A 503 11.79 -9.80 -16.50
CA ASN A 503 12.92 -9.97 -15.59
C ASN A 503 13.37 -8.63 -15.02
N SER A 504 13.88 -8.64 -13.78
CA SER A 504 14.64 -7.53 -13.21
C SER A 504 15.81 -8.06 -12.38
N SER A 505 16.75 -7.17 -12.08
CA SER A 505 17.92 -7.51 -11.30
C SER A 505 18.41 -6.38 -10.42
N ALA A 506 19.06 -6.73 -9.31
CA ALA A 506 19.83 -5.83 -8.46
C ALA A 506 21.27 -6.33 -8.35
N THR A 507 22.24 -5.41 -8.23
CA THR A 507 23.66 -5.75 -8.17
C THR A 507 24.34 -5.23 -6.91
N LEU A 508 25.31 -5.99 -6.39
CA LEU A 508 26.13 -5.64 -5.24
C LEU A 508 27.61 -5.94 -5.56
N SER A 509 28.48 -4.94 -5.39
CA SER A 509 29.92 -5.12 -5.57
C SER A 509 30.57 -5.60 -4.27
N LEU A 510 31.32 -6.70 -4.33
CA LEU A 510 32.03 -7.29 -3.20
C LEU A 510 33.50 -7.54 -3.52
N ASN A 511 34.35 -7.42 -2.50
CA ASN A 511 35.74 -7.84 -2.57
C ASN A 511 36.03 -8.88 -1.50
N VAL A 512 36.06 -10.16 -1.88
CA VAL A 512 36.53 -11.27 -1.05
C VAL A 512 38.03 -11.15 -0.89
N GLN A 513 38.42 -11.10 0.37
CA GLN A 513 39.78 -10.93 0.80
C GLN A 513 40.34 -12.22 1.37
N ASP A 514 41.63 -12.39 1.14
CA ASP A 514 42.43 -13.37 1.84
C ASP A 514 43.47 -12.63 2.68
N PRO A 515 43.25 -12.46 3.98
CA PRO A 515 44.20 -11.77 4.84
C PRO A 515 45.49 -12.60 5.00
N PRO A 516 46.67 -11.96 5.15
CA PRO A 516 47.89 -12.67 5.51
C PRO A 516 47.75 -13.31 6.92
N PRO A 517 48.55 -14.35 7.24
CA PRO A 517 48.57 -14.92 8.59
C PRO A 517 48.96 -13.87 9.64
N SER A 518 48.35 -13.92 10.82
CA SER A 518 48.83 -13.16 11.98
C SER A 518 49.93 -13.95 12.70
N VAL A 519 51.10 -13.36 12.90
CA VAL A 519 52.30 -14.04 13.43
C VAL A 519 52.77 -13.37 14.72
N GLN A 520 53.26 -14.19 15.66
CA GLN A 520 53.81 -13.75 16.93
C GLN A 520 55.07 -14.55 17.28
N ILE A 521 56.09 -13.88 17.82
CA ILE A 521 57.28 -14.52 18.41
C ILE A 521 57.07 -14.59 19.92
N LEU A 522 57.19 -15.80 20.48
CA LEU A 522 57.08 -16.09 21.90
C LEU A 522 58.47 -16.15 22.58
N ASN A 523 59.48 -16.67 21.87
CA ASN A 523 60.88 -16.66 22.31
C ASN A 523 61.82 -16.47 21.10
N PRO A 524 62.86 -15.62 21.20
CA PRO A 524 63.30 -14.85 22.38
C PRO A 524 62.41 -13.65 22.71
N LYS A 525 62.57 -13.11 23.92
CA LYS A 525 61.92 -11.86 24.34
C LYS A 525 62.67 -10.64 23.78
N PRO A 526 62.00 -9.50 23.52
CA PRO A 526 62.66 -8.28 23.06
C PRO A 526 63.81 -7.83 23.99
N GLY A 527 64.98 -7.57 23.41
CA GLY A 527 66.18 -7.12 24.12
C GLY A 527 66.94 -8.21 24.88
N GLN A 528 66.48 -9.47 24.83
CA GLN A 528 67.15 -10.58 25.51
C GLN A 528 68.60 -10.71 25.05
N GLY A 529 69.52 -10.90 26.00
CA GLY A 529 70.96 -11.03 25.74
C GLY A 529 71.38 -12.47 25.55
N PHE A 530 72.23 -12.70 24.55
CA PHE A 530 72.86 -13.98 24.22
C PHE A 530 74.35 -13.77 23.91
N TYR A 531 75.10 -14.86 23.77
CA TYR A 531 76.52 -14.83 23.42
C TYR A 531 76.77 -15.42 22.03
N ALA A 532 77.81 -14.95 21.34
CA ALA A 532 78.24 -15.55 20.09
C ALA A 532 78.65 -17.03 20.31
N GLY A 533 78.23 -17.94 19.45
CA GLY A 533 78.35 -19.40 19.60
C GLY A 533 77.20 -20.07 20.37
N GLN A 534 76.32 -19.29 21.01
CA GLN A 534 75.20 -19.83 21.78
C GLN A 534 74.08 -20.33 20.85
N THR A 535 73.49 -21.47 21.20
CA THR A 535 72.28 -21.99 20.57
C THR A 535 71.04 -21.53 21.34
N VAL A 536 70.04 -21.00 20.64
CA VAL A 536 68.83 -20.42 21.21
C VAL A 536 67.61 -21.13 20.65
N LEU A 537 66.75 -21.66 21.52
CA LEU A 537 65.47 -22.24 21.13
C LEU A 537 64.49 -21.13 20.71
N LEU A 538 63.87 -21.27 19.56
CA LEU A 538 62.91 -20.33 19.00
C LEU A 538 61.49 -20.83 19.23
N GLN A 539 60.58 -19.91 19.55
CA GLN A 539 59.17 -20.22 19.67
C GLN A 539 58.33 -19.15 18.99
N GLY A 540 57.44 -19.58 18.10
CA GLY A 540 56.49 -18.72 17.41
C GLY A 540 55.08 -19.30 17.44
N SER A 541 54.10 -18.43 17.23
CA SER A 541 52.69 -18.80 17.06
C SER A 541 52.11 -18.00 15.90
N TRP A 542 51.22 -18.60 15.14
CA TRP A 542 50.52 -17.92 14.05
C TRP A 542 49.11 -18.47 13.83
N LEU A 543 48.25 -17.62 13.27
CA LEU A 543 46.90 -17.94 12.86
C LEU A 543 46.71 -17.51 11.41
N ASP A 544 46.35 -18.46 10.56
CA ASP A 544 45.91 -18.21 9.19
C ASP A 544 44.39 -18.42 9.14
N PRO A 545 43.58 -17.36 8.96
CA PRO A 545 42.11 -17.50 8.92
C PRO A 545 41.62 -18.45 7.82
N SER A 546 42.40 -18.63 6.75
CA SER A 546 42.04 -19.47 5.60
C SER A 546 42.31 -20.97 5.80
N LEU A 547 43.00 -21.36 6.88
CA LEU A 547 43.37 -22.74 7.17
C LEU A 547 42.73 -23.25 8.46
N SER A 548 42.47 -24.56 8.51
CA SER A 548 41.96 -25.25 9.71
C SER A 548 43.05 -25.77 10.63
N THR A 549 44.29 -25.93 10.14
CA THR A 549 45.45 -26.43 10.89
C THR A 549 46.71 -25.64 10.56
N GLN A 550 47.64 -25.55 11.53
CA GLN A 550 48.95 -24.91 11.33
C GLN A 550 49.82 -25.77 10.39
N ASN A 551 50.35 -25.16 9.33
CA ASN A 551 51.30 -25.79 8.43
C ASN A 551 52.71 -25.26 8.67
N CYS A 552 53.55 -26.10 9.29
CA CYS A 552 54.94 -25.79 9.64
C CYS A 552 55.87 -25.54 8.45
N ALA A 553 55.55 -26.08 7.27
CA ALA A 553 56.37 -25.91 6.06
C ALA A 553 56.34 -24.48 5.53
N ASN A 554 55.34 -23.69 5.90
CA ASN A 554 55.15 -22.32 5.40
C ASN A 554 55.72 -21.26 6.35
N ALA A 555 56.32 -21.67 7.46
CA ALA A 555 56.89 -20.79 8.47
C ALA A 555 58.41 -20.90 8.44
N VAL A 556 59.09 -19.75 8.33
CA VAL A 556 60.54 -19.65 8.14
C VAL A 556 61.12 -18.63 9.10
N TRP A 557 62.16 -19.02 9.83
CA TRP A 557 62.96 -18.11 10.63
C TRP A 557 64.06 -17.48 9.78
N LYS A 558 64.31 -16.18 10.00
CA LYS A 558 65.40 -15.41 9.38
C LYS A 558 66.17 -14.65 10.45
N SER A 559 67.46 -14.44 10.21
CA SER A 559 68.32 -13.55 11.01
C SER A 559 68.83 -12.39 10.15
N SER A 560 69.05 -11.24 10.77
CA SER A 560 69.74 -10.11 10.16
C SER A 560 71.23 -10.36 9.86
N VAL A 561 71.79 -11.49 10.34
CA VAL A 561 73.18 -11.89 10.09
C VAL A 561 73.24 -13.25 9.40
N ALA A 562 73.79 -13.26 8.19
CA ALA A 562 73.83 -14.45 7.33
C ALA A 562 74.71 -15.61 7.84
N ALA A 563 75.65 -15.33 8.74
CA ALA A 563 76.49 -16.35 9.35
C ALA A 563 75.78 -17.13 10.47
N ASP A 564 74.63 -16.66 10.95
CA ASP A 564 73.86 -17.38 11.97
C ASP A 564 73.25 -18.66 11.37
N THR A 565 73.32 -19.76 12.11
CA THR A 565 72.77 -21.06 11.66
C THR A 565 71.30 -21.14 12.07
N LEU A 566 70.40 -21.11 11.09
CA LEU A 566 68.95 -21.12 11.27
C LEU A 566 68.38 -22.56 11.29
N PRO A 567 67.20 -22.77 11.91
CA PRO A 567 66.56 -24.07 11.93
C PRO A 567 65.99 -24.44 10.55
N ALA A 568 65.97 -25.74 10.25
CA ALA A 568 65.40 -26.26 9.00
C ALA A 568 63.86 -26.19 8.94
N ASN A 569 63.19 -26.14 10.10
CA ASN A 569 61.75 -26.00 10.26
C ASN A 569 61.43 -24.94 11.33
N ALA A 570 60.20 -24.41 11.34
CA ALA A 570 59.76 -23.48 12.38
C ALA A 570 58.98 -24.17 13.52
N CYS A 571 58.89 -25.49 13.52
CA CYS A 571 58.15 -26.32 14.48
C CYS A 571 59.03 -27.44 15.03
N GLY A 572 58.64 -28.03 16.17
CA GLY A 572 59.40 -29.15 16.74
C GLY A 572 60.73 -28.72 17.35
N ASN A 573 60.68 -27.69 18.21
CA ASN A 573 61.81 -27.11 18.93
C ASN A 573 62.92 -26.54 18.03
N PRO A 574 62.61 -25.58 17.15
CA PRO A 574 63.59 -25.01 16.23
C PRO A 574 64.63 -24.15 16.95
N THR A 575 65.92 -24.34 16.68
CA THR A 575 67.01 -23.58 17.31
C THR A 575 67.78 -22.71 16.32
N ILE A 576 68.38 -21.62 16.80
CA ILE A 576 69.32 -20.78 16.05
C ILE A 576 70.67 -20.73 16.78
N THR A 577 71.77 -20.83 16.06
CA THR A 577 73.13 -20.59 16.60
C THR A 577 73.66 -19.24 16.11
N LEU A 578 74.00 -18.34 17.05
CA LEU A 578 74.37 -16.95 16.76
C LEU A 578 75.89 -16.84 16.52
N ALA A 579 76.36 -16.48 15.33
CA ALA A 579 77.76 -16.73 14.94
C ALA A 579 78.79 -15.63 15.32
N SER A 580 78.39 -14.36 15.54
CA SER A 580 79.34 -13.25 15.78
C SER A 580 78.91 -12.28 16.90
N SER A 581 79.89 -11.60 17.51
CA SER A 581 79.76 -10.88 18.78
C SER A 581 79.50 -9.38 18.71
N THR A 582 79.39 -8.77 17.52
CA THR A 582 79.54 -7.30 17.36
C THR A 582 78.32 -6.55 16.87
N THR A 583 77.09 -7.07 17.01
CA THR A 583 75.85 -6.31 16.68
C THR A 583 74.60 -6.90 17.34
N SER A 584 73.57 -6.07 17.55
CA SER A 584 72.20 -6.55 17.81
C SER A 584 71.71 -7.42 16.64
N ARG A 585 70.88 -8.42 16.95
CA ARG A 585 70.28 -9.33 15.97
C ARG A 585 68.79 -9.07 15.87
N THR A 586 68.29 -8.93 14.64
CA THR A 586 66.86 -8.97 14.37
C THR A 586 66.50 -10.36 13.87
N LEU A 587 65.71 -11.08 14.65
CA LEU A 587 65.13 -12.36 14.26
C LEU A 587 63.73 -12.14 13.72
N THR A 588 63.41 -12.74 12.59
CA THR A 588 62.11 -12.63 11.94
C THR A 588 61.50 -14.01 11.79
N LEU A 589 60.26 -14.18 12.24
CA LEU A 589 59.42 -15.31 11.85
C LEU A 589 58.49 -14.84 10.74
N GLU A 590 58.63 -15.41 9.56
CA GLU A 590 57.79 -15.13 8.40
C GLU A 590 56.93 -16.36 8.11
N VAL A 591 55.62 -16.17 7.98
CA VAL A 591 54.67 -17.25 7.68
C VAL A 591 53.90 -16.89 6.43
N SER A 592 53.88 -17.80 5.46
CA SER A 592 53.10 -17.64 4.23
C SER A 592 51.79 -18.43 4.32
N ASN A 593 50.69 -17.87 3.86
CA ASN A 593 49.48 -18.67 3.61
C ASN A 593 49.65 -19.50 2.32
N ALA A 594 48.68 -20.36 2.03
CA ALA A 594 48.70 -21.25 0.86
C ALA A 594 48.81 -20.52 -0.50
N ARG A 595 48.55 -19.21 -0.55
CA ARG A 595 48.64 -18.36 -1.75
C ARG A 595 49.81 -17.38 -1.72
N GLY A 596 50.74 -17.55 -0.78
CA GLY A 596 52.00 -16.81 -0.72
C GLY A 596 51.90 -15.43 -0.06
N LYS A 597 50.76 -15.07 0.56
CA LYS A 597 50.68 -13.84 1.38
C LYS A 597 51.39 -14.06 2.70
N LYS A 598 52.16 -13.06 3.11
CA LYS A 598 53.11 -13.19 4.21
C LYS A 598 52.66 -12.37 5.41
N GLY A 599 52.60 -13.03 6.56
CA GLY A 599 52.64 -12.40 7.86
C GLY A 599 54.04 -12.52 8.44
N SER A 600 54.46 -11.56 9.25
CA SER A 600 55.74 -11.64 9.93
C SER A 600 55.71 -10.98 11.29
N ALA A 601 56.51 -11.52 12.21
CA ALA A 601 56.86 -10.87 13.46
C ALA A 601 58.39 -10.79 13.58
N THR A 602 58.87 -9.75 14.26
CA THR A 602 60.30 -9.52 14.47
C THR A 602 60.62 -9.31 15.93
N VAL A 603 61.78 -9.77 16.38
CA VAL A 603 62.32 -9.49 17.72
C VAL A 603 63.79 -9.10 17.62
N ASN A 604 64.19 -8.08 18.37
CA ASN A 604 65.58 -7.69 18.49
C ASN A 604 66.19 -8.33 19.73
N VAL A 605 67.38 -8.90 19.61
CA VAL A 605 68.16 -9.47 20.71
C VAL A 605 69.58 -8.92 20.70
N ASN A 606 70.26 -9.00 21.84
CA ASN A 606 71.62 -8.49 22.01
C ASN A 606 72.60 -9.66 22.00
N VAL A 607 73.72 -9.53 21.27
CA VAL A 607 74.75 -10.58 21.19
C VAL A 607 76.09 -10.03 21.66
N SER A 608 76.63 -10.65 22.69
CA SER A 608 77.91 -10.31 23.30
C SER A 608 79.03 -11.27 22.88
N PRO A 609 80.31 -10.90 23.05
CA PRO A 609 81.45 -11.81 22.87
C PRO A 609 81.31 -13.10 23.66
N ALA A 610 81.73 -14.22 23.04
CA ALA A 610 81.76 -15.53 23.66
C ALA A 610 82.50 -15.49 25.02
N PRO A 611 81.88 -15.92 26.13
CA PRO A 611 82.55 -16.06 27.41
C PRO A 611 83.44 -17.31 27.42
N ALA A 612 84.32 -17.43 28.43
CA ALA A 612 85.16 -18.62 28.62
C ALA A 612 84.35 -19.87 29.05
N ASN A 613 83.20 -19.66 29.68
CA ASN A 613 82.19 -20.69 30.01
C ASN A 613 80.83 -20.08 29.68
N TYR A 614 80.03 -20.71 28.82
CA TYR A 614 78.69 -20.22 28.53
C TYR A 614 77.78 -20.53 29.72
N PRO A 615 76.88 -19.60 30.07
CA PRO A 615 75.83 -19.98 31.01
C PRO A 615 74.88 -21.00 30.34
N PRO A 616 74.25 -21.90 31.10
CA PRO A 616 73.26 -22.78 30.55
C PRO A 616 72.12 -21.97 29.94
N SER A 617 71.48 -22.51 28.92
CA SER A 617 70.26 -21.96 28.32
C SER A 617 69.06 -22.71 28.86
N ALA A 618 68.01 -21.97 29.22
CA ALA A 618 66.76 -22.54 29.71
C ALA A 618 65.58 -21.84 29.03
N LEU A 619 64.57 -22.60 28.64
CA LEU A 619 63.30 -22.09 28.14
C LEU A 619 62.15 -22.86 28.77
N ILE A 620 61.11 -22.14 29.20
CA ILE A 620 59.84 -22.74 29.61
C ILE A 620 59.02 -22.95 28.34
N THR A 621 58.77 -24.21 27.97
CA THR A 621 58.04 -24.58 26.75
C THR A 621 56.56 -24.83 27.01
N GLN A 622 56.17 -25.17 28.24
CA GLN A 622 54.80 -25.13 28.70
C GLN A 622 54.71 -24.54 30.11
N PRO A 623 53.74 -23.65 30.36
CA PRO A 623 52.68 -23.23 29.43
C PRO A 623 53.16 -22.24 28.36
N ALA A 624 52.74 -22.45 27.11
CA ALA A 624 53.17 -21.66 25.96
C ALA A 624 52.23 -20.46 25.72
N GLY A 625 52.78 -19.33 25.28
CA GLY A 625 52.02 -18.13 24.91
C GLY A 625 52.41 -16.90 25.71
N VAL A 626 51.88 -15.73 25.33
CA VAL A 626 52.03 -14.50 26.13
C VAL A 626 50.91 -14.47 27.17
N ASN A 627 51.26 -14.72 28.42
CA ASN A 627 50.32 -14.81 29.55
C ASN A 627 49.11 -15.75 29.27
N PRO A 628 49.36 -17.03 28.94
CA PRO A 628 48.29 -17.98 28.63
C PRO A 628 47.32 -18.12 29.80
N GLU A 629 46.05 -18.37 29.46
CA GLU A 629 45.02 -18.69 30.43
C GLU A 629 44.97 -20.21 30.64
N ILE A 630 45.09 -20.65 31.90
CA ILE A 630 45.23 -22.07 32.25
C ILE A 630 44.33 -22.37 33.45
N GLY A 631 43.65 -23.52 33.41
CA GLY A 631 42.91 -24.01 34.57
C GLY A 631 43.81 -24.21 35.81
N TYR A 632 43.19 -24.21 36.99
CA TYR A 632 43.90 -24.42 38.26
C TYR A 632 44.20 -25.90 38.56
N THR A 633 43.70 -26.83 37.74
CA THR A 633 43.96 -28.28 37.85
C THR A 633 44.87 -28.75 36.72
N GLN A 634 45.76 -29.71 37.03
CA GLN A 634 46.62 -30.40 36.06
C GLN A 634 47.47 -29.49 35.14
N ILE A 635 48.26 -28.59 35.74
CA ILE A 635 49.15 -27.70 34.99
C ILE A 635 50.43 -28.47 34.62
N ALA A 636 50.66 -28.67 33.32
CA ALA A 636 51.89 -29.28 32.82
C ALA A 636 53.00 -28.23 32.68
N LEU A 637 54.13 -28.49 33.33
CA LEU A 637 55.36 -27.73 33.17
C LEU A 637 56.30 -28.52 32.27
N LYS A 638 56.70 -27.88 31.18
CA LYS A 638 57.74 -28.39 30.29
C LYS A 638 58.78 -27.31 30.10
N GLY A 639 60.03 -27.73 30.10
CA GLY A 639 61.15 -26.85 29.85
C GLY A 639 62.14 -27.54 28.94
N TRP A 640 62.92 -26.75 28.25
CA TRP A 640 64.04 -27.21 27.46
C TRP A 640 65.31 -26.55 27.99
N VAL A 641 66.39 -27.30 28.06
CA VAL A 641 67.67 -26.83 28.58
C VAL A 641 68.80 -27.24 27.64
N GLN A 642 69.85 -26.42 27.61
CA GLN A 642 71.08 -26.71 26.88
C GLN A 642 72.25 -26.08 27.62
N ASP A 643 73.43 -26.63 27.44
CA ASP A 643 74.68 -25.94 27.74
C ASP A 643 75.68 -26.30 26.63
N ASN A 644 76.58 -25.36 26.33
CA ASN A 644 77.52 -25.53 25.22
C ASN A 644 78.72 -26.40 25.63
N GLU A 645 79.11 -26.40 26.91
CA GLU A 645 80.30 -27.06 27.43
C GLU A 645 79.97 -28.26 28.32
N ASN A 646 78.86 -28.18 29.06
CA ASN A 646 78.49 -29.14 30.09
C ASN A 646 77.35 -30.05 29.62
N GLN A 647 77.57 -31.36 29.72
CA GLN A 647 76.58 -32.38 29.36
C GLN A 647 75.68 -32.81 30.53
N MET A 648 75.78 -32.13 31.68
CA MET A 648 74.96 -32.38 32.87
C MET A 648 74.54 -31.06 33.49
N LEU A 649 73.23 -30.86 33.64
CA LEU A 649 72.63 -29.66 34.23
C LEU A 649 71.74 -30.02 35.41
N THR A 650 71.70 -29.16 36.43
CA THR A 650 70.76 -29.26 37.54
C THR A 650 69.71 -28.16 37.40
N TYR A 651 68.44 -28.50 37.56
CA TYR A 651 67.32 -27.57 37.39
C TYR A 651 66.38 -27.54 38.60
N THR A 652 65.66 -26.44 38.77
CA THR A 652 64.62 -26.27 39.78
C THR A 652 63.50 -25.38 39.26
N TRP A 653 62.26 -25.88 39.33
CA TRP A 653 61.04 -25.14 39.05
C TRP A 653 60.53 -24.44 40.32
N LYS A 654 60.22 -23.15 40.18
CA LYS A 654 59.54 -22.34 41.18
C LYS A 654 58.31 -21.68 40.58
N ILE A 655 57.36 -21.34 41.43
CA ILE A 655 56.15 -20.60 41.07
C ILE A 655 55.96 -19.48 42.09
N GLN A 656 55.43 -18.33 41.64
CA GLN A 656 55.18 -17.16 42.49
C GLN A 656 53.91 -16.44 42.05
N ARG A 657 53.17 -15.84 42.99
CA ARG A 657 52.00 -15.01 42.65
C ARG A 657 52.43 -13.65 42.12
N LEU A 658 51.65 -13.12 41.18
CA LEU A 658 51.78 -11.76 40.66
C LEU A 658 50.60 -10.89 41.14
N ASP A 659 50.85 -9.59 41.28
CA ASP A 659 49.79 -8.59 41.49
C ASP A 659 49.08 -8.22 40.16
N GLY A 660 48.07 -7.35 40.24
CA GLY A 660 47.32 -6.89 39.06
C GLY A 660 48.15 -6.09 38.04
N SER A 661 49.37 -5.67 38.41
CA SER A 661 50.32 -4.99 37.52
C SER A 661 51.40 -5.94 36.97
N GLY A 662 51.36 -7.24 37.30
CA GLY A 662 52.32 -8.23 36.84
C GLY A 662 53.63 -8.29 37.66
N ASN A 663 53.67 -7.64 38.83
CA ASN A 663 54.84 -7.66 39.70
C ASN A 663 54.79 -8.87 40.65
N PRO A 664 55.93 -9.54 40.93
CA PRO A 664 55.97 -10.63 41.88
C PRO A 664 55.61 -10.18 43.31
N ILE A 665 54.65 -10.87 43.92
CA ILE A 665 54.25 -10.64 45.31
C ILE A 665 55.29 -11.28 46.23
N SER A 666 55.97 -10.47 47.04
CA SER A 666 56.98 -10.94 47.98
C SER A 666 56.42 -11.99 48.95
N GLY A 667 57.25 -12.99 49.30
CA GLY A 667 56.88 -14.07 50.22
C GLY A 667 55.98 -15.18 49.63
N THR A 668 55.54 -15.05 48.38
CA THR A 668 54.65 -16.06 47.74
C THR A 668 55.39 -17.08 46.88
N GLN A 669 56.71 -17.02 46.75
CA GLN A 669 57.45 -17.96 45.90
C GLN A 669 57.54 -19.35 46.56
N GLN A 670 57.25 -20.40 45.81
CA GLN A 670 57.35 -21.79 46.25
C GLN A 670 58.09 -22.66 45.22
N ASN A 671 58.80 -23.69 45.67
CA ASN A 671 59.34 -24.73 44.79
C ASN A 671 58.20 -25.64 44.33
N VAL A 672 58.20 -26.03 43.06
CA VAL A 672 57.21 -26.98 42.53
C VAL A 672 57.58 -28.40 42.98
N PRO A 673 56.69 -29.15 43.67
CA PRO A 673 56.96 -30.54 44.06
C PRO A 673 57.33 -31.42 42.87
N GLY A 674 58.40 -32.19 42.98
CA GLY A 674 58.94 -32.99 41.86
C GLY A 674 59.59 -32.16 40.74
N GLY A 675 59.73 -30.85 40.93
CA GLY A 675 60.25 -29.89 39.95
C GLY A 675 61.76 -29.64 40.01
N SER A 676 62.53 -30.45 40.73
CA SER A 676 63.98 -30.33 40.80
C SER A 676 64.66 -31.65 40.43
N GLY A 677 65.80 -31.57 39.76
CA GLY A 677 66.56 -32.75 39.36
C GLY A 677 67.81 -32.40 38.56
N SER A 678 68.49 -33.43 38.07
CA SER A 678 69.62 -33.29 37.15
C SER A 678 69.31 -34.03 35.85
N ILE A 679 69.79 -33.50 34.73
CA ILE A 679 69.60 -34.10 33.41
C ILE A 679 70.92 -34.13 32.66
N SER A 680 71.15 -35.22 31.92
CA SER A 680 72.31 -35.36 31.03
C SER A 680 71.87 -35.43 29.57
N PHE A 681 72.66 -34.83 28.68
CA PHE A 681 72.42 -34.80 27.24
C PHE A 681 73.75 -34.82 26.48
N THR A 682 73.75 -35.30 25.25
CA THR A 682 74.98 -35.49 24.45
C THR A 682 75.36 -34.24 23.65
N SER A 683 74.39 -33.59 22.99
CA SER A 683 74.60 -32.36 22.22
C SER A 683 73.27 -31.69 21.87
N GLY A 684 73.24 -30.34 21.80
CA GLY A 684 72.11 -29.61 21.22
C GLY A 684 70.88 -29.41 22.12
N GLY A 685 71.03 -29.62 23.43
CA GLY A 685 69.97 -29.46 24.43
C GLY A 685 69.00 -30.62 24.50
N THR A 686 68.12 -30.59 25.52
CA THR A 686 67.12 -31.64 25.78
C THR A 686 65.89 -31.07 26.47
N ASP A 687 64.74 -31.71 26.24
CA ASP A 687 63.55 -31.47 27.04
C ASP A 687 63.75 -32.01 28.46
N LEU A 688 63.30 -31.25 29.45
CA LEU A 688 63.18 -31.70 30.83
C LEU A 688 62.01 -32.68 30.97
N PRO A 689 62.05 -33.60 31.95
CA PRO A 689 60.90 -34.40 32.34
C PRO A 689 59.68 -33.50 32.60
N THR A 690 58.52 -33.90 32.10
CA THR A 690 57.28 -33.15 32.34
C THR A 690 56.94 -33.20 33.83
N VAL A 691 56.74 -32.04 34.44
CA VAL A 691 56.31 -31.91 35.83
C VAL A 691 54.85 -31.51 35.84
N MET A 692 54.02 -32.22 36.61
CA MET A 692 52.58 -31.93 36.71
C MET A 692 52.26 -31.29 38.05
N ILE A 693 51.72 -30.08 38.04
CA ILE A 693 51.02 -29.51 39.20
C ILE A 693 49.59 -30.06 39.17
N ALA A 694 49.32 -31.09 39.98
CA ALA A 694 48.01 -31.75 40.00
C ALA A 694 46.86 -30.78 40.34
N ASN A 695 47.08 -29.88 41.31
CA ASN A 695 46.15 -28.82 41.66
C ASN A 695 46.91 -27.61 42.23
N LEU A 696 46.70 -26.43 41.67
CA LEU A 696 47.38 -25.22 42.11
C LEU A 696 46.96 -24.79 43.52
N THR A 697 45.76 -25.18 43.97
CA THR A 697 45.27 -24.88 45.32
C THR A 697 46.07 -25.57 46.43
N SER A 698 46.81 -26.64 46.12
CA SER A 698 47.69 -27.29 47.10
C SER A 698 48.95 -26.47 47.40
N LEU A 699 49.35 -25.60 46.47
CA LEU A 699 50.46 -24.65 46.65
C LEU A 699 49.95 -23.29 47.12
N TYR A 700 48.79 -22.86 46.61
CA TYR A 700 48.17 -21.58 46.91
C TYR A 700 46.70 -21.73 47.28
N PRO A 701 46.36 -21.84 48.58
CA PRO A 701 44.97 -21.94 49.01
C PRO A 701 44.09 -20.83 48.43
N GLY A 702 42.96 -21.21 47.81
CA GLY A 702 42.01 -20.28 47.20
C GLY A 702 42.33 -19.85 45.76
N ALA A 703 43.41 -20.33 45.14
CA ALA A 703 43.76 -20.00 43.76
C ALA A 703 42.91 -20.77 42.72
N THR A 704 41.63 -20.41 42.58
CA THR A 704 40.67 -21.07 41.68
C THR A 704 40.38 -20.30 40.39
N CYS A 705 40.38 -18.97 40.41
CA CYS A 705 40.12 -18.09 39.26
C CYS A 705 40.73 -16.70 39.49
N GLY A 706 41.02 -15.94 38.43
CA GLY A 706 41.42 -14.53 38.49
C GLY A 706 42.82 -14.24 39.04
N PHE A 707 43.59 -15.25 39.44
CA PHE A 707 44.97 -15.09 39.92
C PHE A 707 45.99 -15.15 38.78
N HIS A 708 47.09 -14.43 38.94
CA HIS A 708 48.23 -14.41 38.02
C HIS A 708 49.46 -15.03 38.70
N PHE A 709 50.25 -15.78 37.93
CA PHE A 709 51.41 -16.51 38.42
C PHE A 709 52.60 -16.33 37.48
N ARG A 710 53.81 -16.40 38.05
CA ARG A 710 55.09 -16.51 37.33
C ARG A 710 55.71 -17.86 37.64
N LEU A 711 55.98 -18.64 36.61
CA LEU A 711 56.87 -19.79 36.67
C LEU A 711 58.29 -19.34 36.45
N THR A 712 59.20 -19.93 37.21
CA THR A 712 60.63 -19.69 37.15
C THR A 712 61.34 -21.03 37.05
N LEU A 713 62.10 -21.23 35.98
CA LEU A 713 62.99 -22.37 35.80
C LEU A 713 64.42 -21.89 36.01
N GLU A 714 65.04 -22.33 37.10
CA GLU A 714 66.44 -22.06 37.41
C GLU A 714 67.30 -23.26 36.98
N VAL A 715 68.37 -23.03 36.24
CA VAL A 715 69.24 -24.08 35.70
C VAL A 715 70.71 -23.72 35.95
N THR A 716 71.50 -24.66 36.45
CA THR A 716 72.93 -24.48 36.74
C THR A 716 73.75 -25.64 36.18
N ASP A 717 74.95 -25.32 35.69
CA ASP A 717 75.97 -26.25 35.19
C ASP A 717 76.96 -26.69 36.28
N GLY A 718 76.84 -26.15 37.51
CA GLY A 718 77.67 -26.48 38.66
C GLY A 718 79.00 -25.71 38.75
N ASN A 719 79.29 -24.81 37.80
CA ASN A 719 80.55 -24.07 37.76
C ASN A 719 80.45 -22.71 38.52
N ALA A 720 81.44 -22.41 39.36
CA ALA A 720 81.46 -21.20 40.21
C ALA A 720 82.21 -19.99 39.61
N GLY A 721 82.50 -19.98 38.30
CA GLY A 721 83.27 -18.92 37.63
C GLY A 721 82.41 -17.75 37.08
N PRO A 722 82.83 -16.47 37.19
CA PRO A 722 82.06 -15.33 36.72
C PRO A 722 81.86 -15.31 35.18
N PRO A 723 80.61 -15.11 34.69
CA PRO A 723 79.40 -14.96 35.48
C PRO A 723 78.81 -16.32 35.92
N ALA A 724 78.99 -16.69 37.19
CA ALA A 724 78.36 -17.84 37.80
C ALA A 724 77.00 -17.41 38.29
N ARG A 725 75.97 -17.69 37.50
CA ARG A 725 74.59 -17.60 37.96
C ARG A 725 73.79 -18.74 37.34
N PRO A 726 72.89 -19.38 38.11
CA PRO A 726 71.86 -20.19 37.49
C PRO A 726 71.15 -19.34 36.44
N THR A 727 70.98 -19.87 35.24
CA THR A 727 70.14 -19.24 34.22
C THR A 727 68.70 -19.35 34.66
N VAL A 728 67.98 -18.24 34.55
CA VAL A 728 66.58 -18.14 34.97
C VAL A 728 65.70 -17.88 33.76
N ALA A 729 64.82 -18.81 33.46
CA ALA A 729 63.73 -18.62 32.50
C ALA A 729 62.43 -18.34 33.25
N THR A 730 61.62 -17.41 32.75
CA THR A 730 60.33 -17.05 33.37
C THR A 730 59.18 -17.06 32.37
N GLN A 731 58.03 -17.55 32.83
CA GLN A 731 56.78 -17.60 32.07
C GLN A 731 55.62 -17.21 32.98
N ASP A 732 54.91 -16.15 32.61
CA ASP A 732 53.71 -15.72 33.32
C ASP A 732 52.49 -16.42 32.75
N PHE A 733 51.51 -16.73 33.59
CA PHE A 733 50.21 -17.26 33.18
C PHE A 733 49.12 -16.76 34.12
N ARG A 734 47.87 -16.85 33.68
CA ARG A 734 46.70 -16.45 34.47
C ARG A 734 45.69 -17.58 34.58
N LEU A 735 44.95 -17.60 35.69
CA LEU A 735 43.75 -18.40 35.80
C LEU A 735 42.57 -17.70 35.09
N PRO A 736 41.57 -18.45 34.59
CA PRO A 736 40.36 -17.88 34.02
C PRO A 736 39.72 -16.85 34.95
N PRO A 737 39.04 -15.81 34.43
CA PRO A 737 38.31 -14.87 35.26
C PRO A 737 37.26 -15.60 36.11
N CYS A 738 37.00 -15.09 37.31
CA CYS A 738 35.94 -15.62 38.15
C CYS A 738 34.59 -15.35 37.49
N ILE A 739 33.93 -16.40 37.03
CA ILE A 739 32.53 -16.33 36.57
C ILE A 739 31.69 -16.35 37.83
N ASN A 740 30.99 -15.24 38.12
CA ASN A 740 29.97 -15.21 39.16
C ASN A 740 28.73 -15.99 38.74
#